data_AF-A0A1B8D157-F1
#
_entry.id   AF-A0A1B8D157-F1
#
_cell.length_a   1.000
_cell.length_b   1.000
_cell.length_c   1.000
_cell.angle_alpha   90.00
_cell.angle_beta   90.00
_cell.angle_gamma   90.00
#
_symmetry.space_group_name_H-M   'P 1'
#
loop_
_entity.id
_entity.type
_entity.pdbx_description
1 polymer ?
#
loop_
_entity_poly.entity_id
_entity_poly.type
_entity_poly.pdbx_seq_one_letter_code
_entity_poly.pdbx_strand_id
1 'polypeptide(L)'
;MGDAHAPFVHPESIEAALTDMSILHEKSFIGGEWVSGSTTFPVYDPATNKIIANIPSLSTEHFTTAIEHAHREFKTFRNTKETVRAKMLHNWAALIRQHAQDLGVLLTMENGKTLAEARGEVEYGATFISWFAEEAVRSYGDIISSQHKGSTNLVIRQPIGVCAPAIAAGCTVVVKPPSETPLCTLALTALAVQAGIPPNVIQVVTTKDRNAITELYTHPLVKKVSFTGSTGVGKLITKMAAGTMKKVSMELGGNAPYIVFDDADIDIAVAGMLACKFRCSGQTCVCANRIYVQSGIHDEFVAKLTRRMSSFKIGSGLDPTVTHGPLVNMAGVKKMREHIYDAVSKGAKLVVGGTSPDSEAYLIEPALLTGVTSKMLVAREETFGPLAPVFKFDTEEDVIEQANDTEFGLASYIFSNDLRKIWRVANALEAGMVDTSATYCEFSTSYWGGTVSNQQELDTKYAGCTEIDGTVLIAANYTGGFYLPNVTFIRYGIYTVTSYPRADNERPIPVPLLTSVEVPDLNNTNTIDIAGGPALTTISFPSLTVLNSSLNIDGVEDCFVDFPSLTSTYYLMIIGNVTRHVLFHTQQPECTVSNPVLFRLNFPLLANGGTMRISRKPASDDDWYDYLTVDRVDHLPLDINFPVLQNASSVYLQGNISSLSMPRLSRIADERRLREGRLRILTHGNPLNISLPSLSLLRDISAAGTIGNLSFPSLLNIQRFEVNTSTPLKVALEPIQTINEVLNILGNFTAVSMSTVTKIVTTHILSDSGDFHCSSITSELMRINTGRYPTVSECRGAPPKSKLPLKLGLGLGLGIPVFLVVAYLLRLCCLDLWGSEMWTPQPEVKPPEYELGVPPTYATEGPPTYDASEGERESEQGSANVVGARTGDGSSVRGEDASEHSAGDAASARPGDGNSALQEGASGRRVV
;
A
#
# COMPACT_ATOMS: atom_id res chain seq x y z
N MET A 1 12.89 26.79 6.68
CA MET A 1 13.63 27.11 7.92
C MET A 1 12.58 27.27 9.02
N GLY A 2 12.51 26.49 10.08
CA GLY A 2 13.18 25.26 10.46
C GLY A 2 12.48 24.79 11.74
N ASP A 3 12.17 23.50 11.83
CA ASP A 3 12.20 22.83 13.13
C ASP A 3 13.53 22.10 13.13
N ALA A 4 14.47 22.60 13.94
CA ALA A 4 15.64 21.83 14.29
C ALA A 4 15.12 20.62 15.06
N HIS A 5 14.99 19.47 14.39
CA HIS A 5 14.77 18.19 15.06
C HIS A 5 15.76 18.12 16.20
N ALA A 6 15.25 17.99 17.43
CA ALA A 6 16.11 17.77 18.58
C ALA A 6 17.07 16.63 18.24
N PRO A 7 18.39 16.78 18.49
CA PRO A 7 19.34 15.74 18.16
C PRO A 7 18.91 14.45 18.85
N PHE A 8 18.91 13.33 18.10
CA PHE A 8 18.58 12.04 18.64
C PHE A 8 19.47 11.74 19.85
N VAL A 9 18.85 11.39 20.97
CA VAL A 9 19.54 10.96 22.19
C VAL A 9 19.26 9.49 22.39
N HIS A 10 20.33 8.69 22.37
CA HIS A 10 20.21 7.27 22.64
C HIS A 10 19.77 7.03 24.09
N PRO A 11 18.76 6.17 24.36
CA PRO A 11 18.30 5.90 25.71
C PRO A 11 19.42 5.43 26.64
N GLU A 12 19.38 5.85 27.90
CA GLU A 12 20.40 5.47 28.89
C GLU A 12 20.28 4.01 29.36
N SER A 13 19.09 3.43 29.22
CA SER A 13 18.73 2.08 29.66
C SER A 13 17.64 1.50 28.77
N ILE A 14 17.43 0.18 28.86
CA ILE A 14 16.36 -0.49 28.09
C ILE A 14 14.98 -0.10 28.63
N GLU A 15 14.86 0.11 29.94
CA GLU A 15 13.62 0.54 30.59
C GLU A 15 13.18 1.94 30.16
N ALA A 16 14.14 2.83 29.90
CA ALA A 16 13.85 4.16 29.35
C ALA A 16 13.41 4.13 27.87
N ALA A 17 13.68 3.03 27.16
CA ALA A 17 13.38 2.89 25.73
C ALA A 17 12.02 2.24 25.45
N LEU A 18 11.49 1.45 26.40
CA LEU A 18 10.25 0.69 26.23
C LEU A 18 9.02 1.47 26.71
N THR A 19 7.89 1.27 26.03
CA THR A 19 6.60 1.81 26.46
C THR A 19 5.83 0.83 27.34
N ASP A 20 5.89 -0.47 27.05
CA ASP A 20 5.37 -1.53 27.90
C ASP A 20 6.51 -2.30 28.60
N MET A 21 6.67 -2.06 29.89
CA MET A 21 7.66 -2.75 30.71
C MET A 21 7.30 -4.21 31.01
N SER A 22 6.05 -4.63 30.79
CA SER A 22 5.59 -5.98 31.14
C SER A 22 6.20 -7.08 30.27
N ILE A 23 6.73 -6.74 29.09
CA ILE A 23 7.37 -7.69 28.19
C ILE A 23 8.88 -7.87 28.48
N LEU A 24 9.48 -7.01 29.30
CA LEU A 24 10.90 -7.12 29.65
C LEU A 24 11.11 -8.19 30.72
N HIS A 25 11.83 -9.24 30.36
CA HIS A 25 12.18 -10.31 31.27
C HIS A 25 13.68 -10.62 31.23
N GLU A 26 14.30 -10.64 32.41
CA GLU A 26 15.74 -10.90 32.59
C GLU A 26 16.04 -12.27 33.24
N LYS A 27 15.07 -13.18 33.20
CA LYS A 27 15.16 -14.52 33.80
C LYS A 27 14.89 -15.58 32.74
N SER A 28 15.40 -16.80 32.95
CA SER A 28 14.99 -17.96 32.15
C SER A 28 13.56 -18.36 32.48
N PHE A 29 12.89 -19.07 31.57
CA PHE A 29 11.52 -19.58 31.79
C PHE A 29 11.55 -21.11 31.84
N ILE A 30 11.38 -21.68 33.04
CA ILE A 30 11.45 -23.12 33.28
C ILE A 30 10.28 -23.56 34.15
N GLY A 31 9.57 -24.61 33.73
CA GLY A 31 8.50 -25.21 34.53
C GLY A 31 7.27 -24.30 34.71
N GLY A 32 7.15 -23.27 33.88
CA GLY A 32 6.14 -22.22 34.01
C GLY A 32 6.52 -21.05 34.92
N GLU A 33 7.76 -21.03 35.40
CA GLU A 33 8.26 -20.02 36.33
C GLU A 33 9.47 -19.27 35.76
N TRP A 34 9.65 -18.02 36.19
CA TRP A 34 10.82 -17.20 35.85
C TRP A 34 11.99 -17.49 36.80
N VAL A 35 12.98 -18.23 36.31
CA VAL A 35 14.09 -18.80 37.09
C VAL A 35 15.37 -17.96 36.94
N SER A 36 16.01 -17.68 38.07
CA SER A 36 17.34 -17.04 38.16
C SER A 36 18.44 -18.08 38.36
N GLY A 37 19.70 -17.70 38.09
CA GLY A 37 20.87 -18.55 38.29
C GLY A 37 21.78 -17.99 39.40
N SER A 38 22.73 -18.81 39.85
CA SER A 38 23.81 -18.38 40.77
C SER A 38 24.82 -17.46 40.09
N THR A 39 24.88 -17.46 38.77
CA THR A 39 25.73 -16.60 37.95
C THR A 39 24.93 -15.97 36.83
N THR A 40 25.38 -14.81 36.36
CA THR A 40 24.77 -14.06 35.25
C THR A 40 25.83 -13.71 34.20
N PHE A 41 25.37 -13.31 33.02
CA PHE A 41 26.20 -12.69 32.00
C PHE A 41 25.55 -11.41 31.49
N PRO A 42 26.36 -10.40 31.10
CA PRO A 42 25.83 -9.17 30.54
C PRO A 42 25.38 -9.37 29.09
N VAL A 43 24.27 -8.73 28.76
CA VAL A 43 23.82 -8.39 27.41
C VAL A 43 24.20 -6.93 27.17
N TYR A 44 24.85 -6.67 26.04
CA TYR A 44 25.35 -5.34 25.69
C TYR A 44 24.51 -4.74 24.58
N ASP A 45 24.31 -3.43 24.62
CA ASP A 45 23.85 -2.67 23.48
C ASP A 45 25.01 -2.43 22.50
N PRO A 46 24.96 -2.98 21.28
CA PRO A 46 26.02 -2.82 20.29
C PRO A 46 26.32 -1.37 19.87
N ALA A 47 25.35 -0.46 20.01
CA ALA A 47 25.49 0.93 19.60
C ALA A 47 26.28 1.76 20.62
N THR A 48 26.32 1.33 21.87
CA THR A 48 26.96 2.06 22.98
C THR A 48 27.98 1.26 23.77
N ASN A 49 28.03 -0.06 23.57
CA ASN A 49 28.80 -1.02 24.37
C ASN A 49 28.46 -0.99 25.88
N LYS A 50 27.27 -0.50 26.24
CA LYS A 50 26.78 -0.50 27.62
C LYS A 50 25.97 -1.75 27.90
N ILE A 51 25.94 -2.18 29.16
CA ILE A 51 25.11 -3.32 29.59
C ILE A 51 23.66 -2.87 29.63
N ILE A 52 22.77 -3.64 28.98
CA ILE A 52 21.32 -3.40 28.99
C ILE A 52 20.54 -4.38 29.87
N ALA A 53 21.11 -5.55 30.16
CA ALA A 53 20.49 -6.56 31.03
C ALA A 53 21.54 -7.54 31.57
N ASN A 54 21.26 -8.17 32.72
CA ASN A 54 22.08 -9.27 33.26
C ASN A 54 21.28 -10.57 33.31
N ILE A 55 21.60 -11.48 32.39
CA ILE A 55 20.82 -12.69 32.16
C ILE A 55 21.46 -13.89 32.89
N PRO A 56 20.68 -14.79 33.52
CA PRO A 56 21.24 -15.92 34.22
C PRO A 56 21.99 -16.88 33.28
N SER A 57 23.13 -17.37 33.75
CA SER A 57 23.86 -18.46 33.11
C SER A 57 23.50 -19.78 33.79
N LEU A 58 22.50 -20.48 33.28
CA LEU A 58 21.99 -21.69 33.91
C LEU A 58 22.85 -22.93 33.61
N SER A 59 22.86 -23.85 34.57
CA SER A 59 23.65 -25.08 34.58
C SER A 59 22.97 -26.25 33.83
N THR A 60 23.69 -27.35 33.65
CA THR A 60 23.17 -28.60 33.07
C THR A 60 21.90 -29.08 33.77
N GLU A 61 21.83 -29.02 35.10
CA GLU A 61 20.66 -29.48 35.88
C GLU A 61 19.39 -28.70 35.52
N HIS A 62 19.53 -27.41 35.19
CA HIS A 62 18.41 -26.59 34.74
C HIS A 62 17.92 -27.01 33.35
N PHE A 63 18.84 -27.36 32.43
CA PHE A 63 18.48 -27.93 31.13
C PHE A 63 17.75 -29.26 31.30
N THR A 64 18.26 -30.16 32.14
CA THR A 64 17.59 -31.43 32.46
C THR A 64 16.19 -31.19 33.00
N THR A 65 16.03 -30.27 33.96
CA THR A 65 14.74 -29.89 34.53
C THR A 65 13.78 -29.38 33.45
N ALA A 66 14.23 -28.45 32.59
CA ALA A 66 13.41 -27.92 31.49
C ALA A 66 12.96 -29.03 30.52
N ILE A 67 13.86 -29.94 30.16
CA ILE A 67 13.56 -31.08 29.28
C ILE A 67 12.53 -32.03 29.93
N GLU A 68 12.66 -32.29 31.23
CA GLU A 68 11.71 -33.13 31.98
C GLU A 68 10.32 -32.49 32.07
N HIS A 69 10.25 -31.18 32.31
CA HIS A 69 8.99 -30.43 32.29
C HIS A 69 8.33 -30.49 30.91
N ALA A 70 9.07 -30.19 29.85
CA ALA A 70 8.59 -30.29 28.48
C ALA A 70 8.13 -31.71 28.13
N HIS A 71 8.87 -32.75 28.56
CA HIS A 71 8.49 -34.14 28.32
C HIS A 71 7.23 -34.55 29.07
N ARG A 72 7.06 -34.10 30.32
CA ARG A 72 5.86 -34.38 31.12
C ARG A 72 4.63 -33.79 30.45
N GLU A 73 4.71 -32.53 30.04
CA GLU A 73 3.62 -31.83 29.35
C GLU A 73 3.32 -32.40 27.97
N PHE A 74 4.33 -32.91 27.26
CA PHE A 74 4.14 -33.55 25.96
C PHE A 74 3.13 -34.71 26.01
N LYS A 75 3.07 -35.46 27.12
CA LYS A 75 2.16 -36.61 27.28
C LYS A 75 0.68 -36.21 27.16
N THR A 76 0.34 -35.00 27.58
CA THR A 76 -1.01 -34.43 27.51
C THR A 76 -1.17 -33.53 26.29
N PHE A 77 -0.22 -32.63 26.04
CA PHE A 77 -0.31 -31.62 24.98
C PHE A 77 -0.42 -32.20 23.56
N ARG A 78 0.20 -33.37 23.32
CA ARG A 78 0.07 -34.10 22.04
C ARG A 78 -1.37 -34.48 21.67
N ASN A 79 -2.28 -34.50 22.65
CA ASN A 79 -3.70 -34.84 22.47
C ASN A 79 -4.60 -33.58 22.45
N THR A 80 -4.04 -32.39 22.64
CA THR A 80 -4.78 -31.13 22.48
C THR A 80 -5.24 -31.01 21.03
N LYS A 81 -6.53 -30.77 20.79
CA LYS A 81 -7.08 -30.64 19.43
C LYS A 81 -6.32 -29.62 18.59
N GLU A 82 -6.13 -29.93 17.31
CA GLU A 82 -5.42 -29.11 16.31
C GLU A 82 -5.98 -27.69 16.27
N THR A 83 -7.30 -27.54 16.30
CA THR A 83 -7.99 -26.23 16.30
C THR A 83 -7.72 -25.40 17.55
N VAL A 84 -7.51 -26.05 18.70
CA VAL A 84 -7.14 -25.37 19.95
C VAL A 84 -5.69 -24.90 19.88
N ARG A 85 -4.78 -25.73 19.36
CA ARG A 85 -3.37 -25.33 19.13
C ARG A 85 -3.30 -24.17 18.14
N ALA A 86 -4.05 -24.23 17.03
CA ALA A 86 -4.15 -23.17 16.03
C ALA A 86 -4.63 -21.86 16.66
N LYS A 87 -5.68 -21.90 17.50
CA LYS A 87 -6.18 -20.71 18.20
C LYS A 87 -5.12 -20.07 19.11
N MET A 88 -4.39 -20.87 19.89
CA MET A 88 -3.30 -20.36 20.74
C MET A 88 -2.20 -19.66 19.91
N LEU A 89 -1.83 -20.23 18.77
CA LEU A 89 -0.81 -19.66 17.89
C LEU A 89 -1.29 -18.38 17.20
N HIS A 90 -2.54 -18.32 16.71
CA HIS A 90 -3.09 -17.07 16.18
C HIS A 90 -3.15 -15.97 17.24
N ASN A 91 -3.55 -16.30 18.48
CA ASN A 91 -3.51 -15.35 19.59
C ASN A 91 -2.08 -14.86 19.87
N TRP A 92 -1.10 -15.76 19.83
CA TRP A 92 0.30 -15.40 20.03
C TRP A 92 0.81 -14.46 18.95
N ALA A 93 0.52 -14.76 17.68
CA ALA A 93 0.85 -13.87 16.57
C ALA A 93 0.17 -12.49 16.69
N ALA A 94 -1.08 -12.44 17.16
CA ALA A 94 -1.78 -11.19 17.41
C ALA A 94 -1.12 -10.36 18.53
N LEU A 95 -0.71 -11.00 19.63
CA LEU A 95 0.01 -10.34 20.72
C LEU A 95 1.38 -9.83 20.25
N ILE A 96 2.13 -10.61 19.46
CA ILE A 96 3.40 -10.15 18.89
C ILE A 96 3.21 -8.87 18.07
N ARG A 97 2.17 -8.82 17.23
CA ARG A 97 1.83 -7.61 16.45
C ARG A 97 1.41 -6.43 17.33
N GLN A 98 0.65 -6.70 18.38
CA GLN A 98 0.25 -5.68 19.35
C GLN A 98 1.45 -5.02 20.04
N HIS A 99 2.49 -5.82 20.35
CA HIS A 99 3.72 -5.34 20.99
C HIS A 99 4.87 -5.10 20.00
N ALA A 100 4.59 -4.97 18.69
CA ALA A 100 5.63 -4.93 17.66
C ALA A 100 6.60 -3.75 17.80
N GLN A 101 6.14 -2.63 18.35
CA GLN A 101 6.99 -1.46 18.61
C GLN A 101 8.05 -1.77 19.68
N ASP A 102 7.63 -2.23 20.86
CA ASP A 102 8.55 -2.50 21.97
C ASP A 102 9.43 -3.72 21.69
N LEU A 103 8.91 -4.76 21.02
CA LEU A 103 9.72 -5.86 20.52
C LEU A 103 10.78 -5.39 19.52
N GLY A 104 10.44 -4.43 18.65
CA GLY A 104 11.37 -3.80 17.73
C GLY A 104 12.47 -3.02 18.46
N VAL A 105 12.14 -2.29 19.52
CA VAL A 105 13.11 -1.58 20.37
C VAL A 105 14.02 -2.58 21.11
N LEU A 106 13.46 -3.60 21.77
CA LEU A 106 14.23 -4.67 22.42
C LEU A 106 15.25 -5.27 21.46
N LEU A 107 14.79 -5.70 20.28
CA LEU A 107 15.62 -6.33 19.27
C LEU A 107 16.69 -5.37 18.74
N THR A 108 16.35 -4.10 18.52
CA THR A 108 17.31 -3.07 18.11
C THR A 108 18.41 -2.89 19.16
N MET A 109 18.04 -2.82 20.44
CA MET A 109 19.01 -2.59 21.52
C MET A 109 19.90 -3.80 21.77
N GLU A 110 19.42 -5.05 21.64
CA GLU A 110 20.27 -6.23 21.85
C GLU A 110 21.05 -6.67 20.60
N ASN A 111 20.53 -6.43 19.39
CA ASN A 111 21.16 -6.87 18.14
C ASN A 111 21.93 -5.76 17.40
N GLY A 112 21.43 -4.52 17.45
CA GLY A 112 22.02 -3.38 16.77
C GLY A 112 21.36 -2.99 15.44
N LYS A 113 20.53 -3.84 14.83
CA LYS A 113 19.81 -3.51 13.57
C LYS A 113 18.95 -2.26 13.69
N THR A 114 18.56 -1.65 12.57
CA THR A 114 17.69 -0.47 12.63
C THR A 114 16.29 -0.82 13.15
N LEU A 115 15.61 0.14 13.78
CA LEU A 115 14.25 -0.07 14.30
C LEU A 115 13.26 -0.47 13.20
N ALA A 116 13.42 0.07 11.99
CA ALA A 116 12.61 -0.33 10.83
C ALA A 116 12.82 -1.82 10.49
N GLU A 117 14.07 -2.28 10.42
CA GLU A 117 14.39 -3.69 10.19
C GLU A 117 13.90 -4.58 11.32
N ALA A 118 14.03 -4.14 12.57
CA ALA A 118 13.56 -4.89 13.74
C ALA A 118 12.04 -5.08 13.73
N ARG A 119 11.27 -4.04 13.40
CA ARG A 119 9.81 -4.15 13.25
C ARG A 119 9.43 -5.08 12.10
N GLY A 120 10.18 -5.00 10.98
CA GLY A 120 10.04 -5.94 9.87
C GLY A 120 10.28 -7.39 10.29
N GLU A 121 11.31 -7.65 11.09
CA GLU A 121 11.60 -9.00 11.61
C GLU A 121 10.53 -9.48 12.60
N VAL A 122 10.01 -8.62 13.46
CA VAL A 122 8.92 -8.97 14.38
C VAL A 122 7.67 -9.38 13.62
N GLU A 123 7.28 -8.64 12.59
CA GLU A 123 6.15 -9.03 11.73
C GLU A 123 6.48 -10.34 10.98
N TYR A 124 7.67 -10.46 10.40
CA TYR A 124 8.10 -11.67 9.71
C TYR A 124 8.01 -12.90 10.63
N GLY A 125 8.47 -12.80 11.88
CA GLY A 125 8.30 -13.83 12.90
C GLY A 125 6.83 -14.17 13.19
N ALA A 126 5.96 -13.16 13.30
CA ALA A 126 4.52 -13.36 13.51
C ALA A 126 3.84 -14.09 12.32
N THR A 127 4.33 -13.88 11.08
CA THR A 127 3.81 -14.61 9.91
C THR A 127 4.06 -16.10 9.99
N PHE A 128 5.24 -16.56 10.46
CA PHE A 128 5.51 -17.99 10.65
C PHE A 128 4.55 -18.61 11.65
N ILE A 129 4.27 -17.93 12.76
CA ILE A 129 3.36 -18.43 13.79
C ILE A 129 1.95 -18.53 13.22
N SER A 130 1.51 -17.53 12.44
CA SER A 130 0.21 -17.52 11.77
C SER A 130 0.11 -18.67 10.75
N TRP A 131 1.13 -18.85 9.91
CA TRP A 131 1.20 -19.94 8.94
C TRP A 131 1.14 -21.31 9.62
N PHE A 132 1.94 -21.54 10.66
CA PHE A 132 1.91 -22.82 11.36
C PHE A 132 0.65 -23.05 12.19
N ALA A 133 -0.05 -21.99 12.62
CA ALA A 133 -1.38 -22.12 13.20
C ALA A 133 -2.36 -22.73 12.19
N GLU A 134 -2.30 -22.27 10.95
CA GLU A 134 -3.10 -22.77 9.84
C GLU A 134 -2.70 -24.20 9.42
N GLU A 135 -1.41 -24.52 9.43
CA GLU A 135 -0.94 -25.87 9.12
C GLU A 135 -1.26 -26.88 10.22
N ALA A 136 -1.51 -26.45 11.47
CA ALA A 136 -1.83 -27.34 12.57
C ALA A 136 -3.07 -28.21 12.28
N VAL A 137 -4.06 -27.68 11.54
CA VAL A 137 -5.31 -28.40 11.16
C VAL A 137 -5.20 -29.13 9.81
N ARG A 138 -4.03 -29.09 9.15
CA ARG A 138 -3.79 -29.66 7.81
C ARG A 138 -2.75 -30.78 7.80
N SER A 139 -2.48 -31.39 8.96
CA SER A 139 -1.59 -32.56 9.07
C SER A 139 -2.28 -33.84 8.56
N TYR A 140 -2.50 -33.93 7.25
CA TYR A 140 -3.22 -35.03 6.60
C TYR A 140 -2.37 -36.30 6.50
N GLY A 141 -2.96 -37.44 6.88
CA GLY A 141 -2.40 -38.75 6.60
C GLY A 141 -2.61 -39.20 5.15
N ASP A 142 -2.10 -40.38 4.81
CA ASP A 142 -2.21 -40.97 3.46
C ASP A 142 -2.89 -42.35 3.53
N ILE A 143 -3.68 -42.67 2.49
CA ILE A 143 -4.23 -44.01 2.26
C ILE A 143 -3.54 -44.58 1.03
N ILE A 144 -2.87 -45.71 1.18
CA ILE A 144 -2.00 -46.28 0.15
C ILE A 144 -2.50 -47.68 -0.18
N SER A 145 -2.56 -47.99 -1.47
CA SER A 145 -2.98 -49.30 -1.96
C SER A 145 -2.07 -50.39 -1.37
N SER A 146 -2.67 -51.45 -0.86
CA SER A 146 -1.92 -52.63 -0.41
C SER A 146 -1.72 -53.61 -1.55
N GLN A 147 -0.55 -54.25 -1.58
CA GLN A 147 -0.29 -55.39 -2.46
C GLN A 147 -0.98 -56.68 -1.97
N HIS A 148 -1.41 -56.73 -0.70
CA HIS A 148 -2.13 -57.86 -0.14
C HIS A 148 -3.64 -57.67 -0.24
N LYS A 149 -4.32 -58.63 -0.86
CA LYS A 149 -5.78 -58.63 -1.03
C LYS A 149 -6.48 -58.52 0.34
N GLY A 150 -7.45 -57.62 0.44
CA GLY A 150 -8.25 -57.42 1.65
C GLY A 150 -7.60 -56.54 2.72
N SER A 151 -6.52 -55.82 2.39
CA SER A 151 -5.86 -54.90 3.32
C SER A 151 -5.68 -53.50 2.71
N THR A 152 -5.51 -52.50 3.58
CA THR A 152 -5.28 -51.10 3.24
C THR A 152 -4.15 -50.55 4.10
N ASN A 153 -3.21 -49.82 3.50
CA ASN A 153 -2.16 -49.15 4.25
C ASN A 153 -2.62 -47.76 4.64
N LEU A 154 -2.52 -47.44 5.94
CA LEU A 154 -2.85 -46.13 6.49
C LEU A 154 -1.60 -45.50 7.08
N VAL A 155 -1.35 -44.25 6.72
CA VAL A 155 -0.25 -43.44 7.23
C VAL A 155 -0.85 -42.29 8.03
N ILE A 156 -0.38 -42.10 9.26
CA ILE A 156 -0.76 -40.98 10.13
C ILE A 156 0.48 -40.20 10.56
N ARG A 157 0.27 -38.92 10.84
CA ARG A 157 1.31 -37.96 11.25
C ARG A 157 1.13 -37.65 12.72
N GLN A 158 2.22 -37.70 13.49
CA GLN A 158 2.18 -37.53 14.94
C GLN A 158 3.39 -36.73 15.43
N PRO A 159 3.22 -35.90 16.48
CA PRO A 159 4.32 -35.12 17.02
C PRO A 159 5.44 -36.02 17.54
N ILE A 160 6.68 -35.60 17.30
CA ILE A 160 7.86 -36.40 17.58
C ILE A 160 8.24 -36.42 19.08
N GLY A 161 7.86 -35.40 19.86
CA GLY A 161 8.21 -35.28 21.28
C GLY A 161 8.73 -33.90 21.66
N VAL A 162 9.75 -33.87 22.52
CA VAL A 162 10.43 -32.64 22.92
C VAL A 162 11.41 -32.21 21.81
N CYS A 163 11.22 -31.01 21.28
CA CYS A 163 12.04 -30.38 20.23
C CYS A 163 11.71 -28.89 20.06
N ALA A 164 12.53 -28.09 19.39
CA ALA A 164 12.19 -26.69 19.08
C ALA A 164 12.38 -26.37 17.58
N PRO A 165 11.56 -25.50 16.96
CA PRO A 165 10.19 -25.08 17.30
C PRO A 165 9.14 -25.95 16.58
N ALA A 166 8.11 -26.46 17.28
CA ALA A 166 7.12 -27.37 16.68
C ALA A 166 5.75 -27.43 17.41
N ILE A 167 5.33 -26.33 18.06
CA ILE A 167 4.11 -26.30 18.89
C ILE A 167 2.85 -26.65 18.06
N ALA A 168 2.75 -26.17 16.82
CA ALA A 168 1.65 -26.48 15.90
C ALA A 168 1.43 -27.99 15.69
N ALA A 169 2.53 -28.73 15.56
CA ALA A 169 2.49 -30.19 15.39
C ALA A 169 2.07 -30.93 16.68
N GLY A 170 2.03 -30.25 17.83
CA GLY A 170 1.76 -30.86 19.14
C GLY A 170 3.02 -31.26 19.92
N CYS A 171 4.19 -30.71 19.55
CA CYS A 171 5.43 -30.90 20.31
C CYS A 171 5.57 -29.87 21.44
N THR A 172 6.42 -30.17 22.43
CA THR A 172 6.85 -29.21 23.46
C THR A 172 8.29 -28.81 23.20
N VAL A 173 8.65 -27.58 23.56
CA VAL A 173 9.87 -26.93 23.11
C VAL A 173 10.78 -26.51 24.27
N VAL A 174 12.08 -26.72 24.08
CA VAL A 174 13.15 -26.16 24.93
C VAL A 174 14.07 -25.35 24.04
N VAL A 175 14.17 -24.06 24.31
CA VAL A 175 14.90 -23.08 23.49
C VAL A 175 16.09 -22.55 24.28
N LYS A 176 17.25 -22.45 23.64
CA LYS A 176 18.40 -21.69 24.12
C LYS A 176 18.68 -20.54 23.14
N PRO A 177 18.34 -19.29 23.47
CA PRO A 177 18.64 -18.15 22.60
C PRO A 177 20.14 -17.85 22.59
N PRO A 178 20.66 -17.14 21.57
CA PRO A 178 22.00 -16.56 21.60
C PRO A 178 22.22 -15.73 22.86
N SER A 179 23.45 -15.70 23.37
CA SER A 179 23.75 -14.95 24.60
C SER A 179 23.84 -13.45 24.37
N GLU A 180 23.98 -13.04 23.11
CA GLU A 180 23.99 -11.66 22.64
C GLU A 180 22.57 -11.08 22.55
N THR A 181 21.56 -11.90 22.20
CA THR A 181 20.19 -11.44 21.93
C THR A 181 19.09 -12.29 22.62
N PRO A 182 19.12 -12.47 23.96
CA PRO A 182 18.14 -13.29 24.65
C PRO A 182 16.80 -12.58 24.96
N LEU A 183 16.76 -11.24 25.04
CA LEU A 183 15.65 -10.47 25.59
C LEU A 183 14.39 -10.59 24.75
N CYS A 184 14.49 -10.47 23.42
CA CYS A 184 13.33 -10.62 22.55
C CYS A 184 12.75 -12.04 22.63
N THR A 185 13.58 -13.08 22.77
CA THR A 185 13.09 -14.46 22.96
C THR A 185 12.32 -14.63 24.28
N LEU A 186 12.78 -13.98 25.36
CA LEU A 186 12.12 -14.01 26.66
C LEU A 186 10.77 -13.25 26.61
N ALA A 187 10.74 -12.08 25.96
CA ALA A 187 9.50 -11.34 25.70
C ALA A 187 8.49 -12.17 24.90
N LEU A 188 8.92 -12.80 23.81
CA LEU A 188 8.08 -13.69 23.00
C LEU A 188 7.50 -14.86 23.81
N THR A 189 8.26 -15.36 24.79
CA THR A 189 7.81 -16.44 25.70
C THR A 189 6.73 -15.96 26.66
N ALA A 190 6.85 -14.76 27.20
CA ALA A 190 5.79 -14.16 28.02
C ALA A 190 4.49 -14.01 27.21
N LEU A 191 4.60 -13.50 25.98
CA LEU A 191 3.47 -13.38 25.07
C LEU A 191 2.88 -14.74 24.67
N ALA A 192 3.69 -15.79 24.55
CA ALA A 192 3.23 -17.15 24.28
C ALA A 192 2.33 -17.68 25.40
N VAL A 193 2.76 -17.49 26.65
CA VAL A 193 1.98 -17.89 27.84
C VAL A 193 0.70 -17.07 27.93
N GLN A 194 0.77 -15.76 27.70
CA GLN A 194 -0.39 -14.88 27.66
C GLN A 194 -1.39 -15.27 26.54
N ALA A 195 -0.91 -15.79 25.41
CA ALA A 195 -1.75 -16.29 24.33
C ALA A 195 -2.53 -17.57 24.68
N GLY A 196 -2.22 -18.18 25.83
CA GLY A 196 -2.82 -19.41 26.31
C GLY A 196 -2.01 -20.67 25.99
N ILE A 197 -0.76 -20.55 25.51
CA ILE A 197 0.13 -21.71 25.39
C ILE A 197 0.45 -22.19 26.82
N PRO A 198 0.22 -23.48 27.14
CA PRO A 198 0.48 -23.96 28.49
C PRO A 198 1.94 -23.74 28.88
N PRO A 199 2.24 -23.25 30.11
CA PRO A 199 3.59 -22.84 30.48
C PRO A 199 4.66 -23.93 30.29
N ASN A 200 4.33 -25.21 30.49
CA ASN A 200 5.30 -26.29 30.30
C ASN A 200 5.55 -26.69 28.83
N VAL A 201 4.77 -26.17 27.88
CA VAL A 201 4.95 -26.42 26.44
C VAL A 201 6.14 -25.65 25.89
N ILE A 202 6.49 -24.51 26.48
CA ILE A 202 7.62 -23.67 26.07
C ILE A 202 8.56 -23.46 27.26
N GLN A 203 9.83 -23.79 27.06
CA GLN A 203 10.90 -23.59 28.04
C GLN A 203 11.99 -22.76 27.38
N VAL A 204 12.53 -21.76 28.07
CA VAL A 204 13.66 -20.96 27.60
C VAL A 204 14.76 -20.96 28.64
N VAL A 205 15.91 -21.52 28.29
CA VAL A 205 17.06 -21.68 29.18
C VAL A 205 18.23 -20.86 28.64
N THR A 206 18.62 -19.82 29.36
CA THR A 206 19.74 -18.94 29.01
C THR A 206 21.03 -19.43 29.63
N THR A 207 22.11 -19.48 28.83
CA THR A 207 23.45 -19.83 29.35
C THR A 207 24.56 -19.41 28.39
N LYS A 208 25.73 -19.04 28.92
CA LYS A 208 27.01 -18.99 28.18
C LYS A 208 27.84 -20.26 28.34
N ASP A 209 27.44 -21.17 29.22
CA ASP A 209 28.15 -22.43 29.45
C ASP A 209 27.88 -23.41 28.30
N ARG A 210 28.94 -23.71 27.53
CA ARG A 210 28.87 -24.64 26.40
C ARG A 210 28.62 -26.08 26.85
N ASN A 211 29.05 -26.47 28.05
CA ASN A 211 28.84 -27.80 28.59
C ASN A 211 27.37 -28.01 28.95
N ALA A 212 26.74 -27.03 29.60
CA ALA A 212 25.31 -27.10 29.96
C ALA A 212 24.40 -27.29 28.73
N ILE A 213 24.70 -26.61 27.62
CA ILE A 213 23.90 -26.71 26.38
C ILE A 213 23.95 -28.12 25.78
N THR A 214 24.99 -28.92 26.10
CA THR A 214 25.14 -30.26 25.53
C THR A 214 23.93 -31.15 25.80
N GLU A 215 23.27 -30.93 26.93
CA GLU A 215 22.06 -31.62 27.33
C GLU A 215 20.95 -31.57 26.28
N LEU A 216 20.80 -30.45 25.53
CA LEU A 216 19.78 -30.33 24.48
C LEU A 216 19.95 -31.35 23.35
N TYR A 217 21.17 -31.81 23.08
CA TYR A 217 21.44 -32.73 21.97
C TYR A 217 22.03 -34.08 22.41
N THR A 218 22.25 -34.30 23.71
CA THR A 218 22.61 -35.61 24.27
C THR A 218 21.46 -36.27 25.05
N HIS A 219 20.60 -35.50 25.74
CA HIS A 219 19.57 -36.05 26.63
C HIS A 219 18.55 -36.93 25.88
N PRO A 220 18.24 -38.16 26.34
CA PRO A 220 17.43 -39.13 25.60
C PRO A 220 15.96 -38.73 25.37
N LEU A 221 15.42 -37.82 26.18
CA LEU A 221 14.05 -37.30 26.02
C LEU A 221 13.90 -36.30 24.87
N VAL A 222 14.98 -35.64 24.44
CA VAL A 222 14.94 -34.77 23.25
C VAL A 222 14.95 -35.64 22.00
N LYS A 223 14.00 -35.41 21.08
CA LYS A 223 13.82 -36.25 19.89
C LYS A 223 14.25 -35.57 18.58
N LYS A 224 14.27 -34.24 18.56
CA LYS A 224 14.73 -33.45 17.42
C LYS A 224 15.44 -32.19 17.90
N VAL A 225 16.52 -31.84 17.20
CA VAL A 225 17.27 -30.60 17.40
C VAL A 225 17.18 -29.78 16.13
N SER A 226 16.75 -28.52 16.26
CA SER A 226 16.85 -27.52 15.19
C SER A 226 17.87 -26.49 15.60
N PHE A 227 18.82 -26.18 14.72
CA PHE A 227 19.87 -25.22 15.00
C PHE A 227 20.12 -24.31 13.80
N THR A 228 20.21 -23.02 14.09
CA THR A 228 20.64 -21.99 13.14
C THR A 228 21.90 -21.32 13.68
N GLY A 229 22.99 -21.31 12.91
CA GLY A 229 24.25 -20.72 13.32
C GLY A 229 25.46 -21.24 12.57
N SER A 230 26.66 -21.13 13.15
CA SER A 230 27.90 -21.48 12.42
C SER A 230 27.99 -22.96 12.02
N THR A 231 28.60 -23.22 10.86
CA THR A 231 28.80 -24.58 10.33
C THR A 231 29.61 -25.47 11.26
N GLY A 232 30.62 -24.93 11.94
CA GLY A 232 31.42 -25.68 12.92
C GLY A 232 30.60 -26.18 14.11
N VAL A 233 29.70 -25.35 14.63
CA VAL A 233 28.78 -25.74 15.72
C VAL A 233 27.73 -26.72 15.21
N GLY A 234 27.18 -26.54 14.01
CA GLY A 234 26.25 -27.49 13.41
C GLY A 234 26.84 -28.90 13.27
N LYS A 235 28.07 -29.00 12.73
CA LYS A 235 28.82 -30.27 12.63
C LYS A 235 29.00 -30.94 14.01
N LEU A 236 29.32 -30.15 15.04
CA LEU A 236 29.47 -30.61 16.42
C LEU A 236 28.15 -31.15 17.01
N ILE A 237 27.06 -30.41 16.86
CA ILE A 237 25.74 -30.82 17.36
C ILE A 237 25.29 -32.09 16.66
N THR A 238 25.41 -32.19 15.33
CA THR A 238 25.05 -33.39 14.57
C THR A 238 25.82 -34.62 15.05
N LYS A 239 27.14 -34.48 15.27
CA LYS A 239 27.97 -35.56 15.81
C LYS A 239 27.47 -36.06 17.16
N MET A 240 27.09 -35.17 18.06
CA MET A 240 26.60 -35.55 19.40
C MET A 240 25.18 -36.11 19.37
N ALA A 241 24.30 -35.52 18.55
CA ALA A 241 22.91 -35.97 18.36
C ALA A 241 22.82 -37.40 17.81
N ALA A 242 23.82 -37.83 17.02
CA ALA A 242 23.93 -39.20 16.51
C ALA A 242 24.01 -40.25 17.64
N GLY A 243 24.55 -39.90 18.81
CA GLY A 243 24.64 -40.82 19.96
C GLY A 243 23.28 -41.33 20.46
N THR A 244 22.19 -40.65 20.10
CA THR A 244 20.81 -41.10 20.41
C THR A 244 19.91 -41.09 19.16
N MET A 245 20.50 -41.02 17.96
CA MET A 245 19.80 -41.00 16.67
C MET A 245 18.68 -39.94 16.58
N LYS A 246 18.90 -38.73 17.13
CA LYS A 246 17.91 -37.64 17.04
C LYS A 246 17.78 -37.15 15.60
N LYS A 247 16.58 -36.69 15.23
CA LYS A 247 16.43 -35.91 13.98
C LYS A 247 17.13 -34.56 14.16
N VAL A 248 17.87 -34.12 13.14
CA VAL A 248 18.56 -32.82 13.14
C VAL A 248 18.11 -31.98 11.96
N SER A 249 17.96 -30.68 12.20
CA SER A 249 17.72 -29.65 11.18
C SER A 249 18.75 -28.55 11.39
N MET A 250 19.44 -28.17 10.31
CA MET A 250 20.60 -27.31 10.38
C MET A 250 20.50 -26.25 9.29
N GLU A 251 20.41 -24.98 9.71
CA GLU A 251 20.57 -23.82 8.83
C GLU A 251 21.90 -23.14 9.21
N LEU A 252 22.89 -23.22 8.33
CA LEU A 252 24.28 -22.89 8.68
C LEU A 252 24.80 -21.67 7.92
N GLY A 253 26.12 -21.48 7.89
CA GLY A 253 26.73 -20.35 7.17
C GLY A 253 26.47 -20.40 5.67
N GLY A 254 26.47 -19.25 5.03
CA GLY A 254 26.36 -19.09 3.59
C GLY A 254 27.61 -18.49 2.95
N ASN A 255 27.73 -18.60 1.62
CA ASN A 255 28.70 -17.86 0.84
C ASN A 255 28.08 -17.48 -0.51
N ALA A 256 26.93 -16.81 -0.43
CA ALA A 256 26.01 -16.65 -1.54
C ALA A 256 26.66 -15.87 -2.71
N PRO A 257 26.70 -16.44 -3.92
CA PRO A 257 27.09 -15.72 -5.12
C PRO A 257 25.94 -14.83 -5.59
N TYR A 258 26.27 -13.58 -5.96
CA TYR A 258 25.36 -12.63 -6.58
C TYR A 258 25.90 -12.29 -7.97
N ILE A 259 25.25 -12.77 -9.02
CA ILE A 259 25.78 -12.79 -10.39
C ILE A 259 25.00 -11.80 -11.25
N VAL A 260 25.71 -10.84 -11.86
CA VAL A 260 25.16 -9.82 -12.75
C VAL A 260 25.80 -9.94 -14.13
N PHE A 261 25.00 -10.34 -15.12
CA PHE A 261 25.42 -10.47 -16.51
C PHE A 261 25.31 -9.13 -17.26
N ASP A 262 26.02 -9.00 -18.38
CA ASP A 262 26.07 -7.78 -19.21
C ASP A 262 24.68 -7.34 -19.72
N ASP A 263 23.75 -8.29 -19.87
CA ASP A 263 22.38 -8.04 -20.31
C ASP A 263 21.39 -7.77 -19.16
N ALA A 264 21.88 -7.69 -17.92
CA ALA A 264 21.06 -7.33 -16.77
C ALA A 264 20.70 -5.84 -16.79
N ASP A 265 19.55 -5.50 -16.20
CA ASP A 265 19.29 -4.14 -15.78
C ASP A 265 20.19 -3.80 -14.57
N ILE A 266 21.12 -2.87 -14.78
CA ILE A 266 22.13 -2.51 -13.78
C ILE A 266 21.47 -1.82 -12.57
N ASP A 267 20.43 -1.02 -12.76
CA ASP A 267 19.79 -0.30 -11.66
C ASP A 267 19.00 -1.27 -10.76
N ILE A 268 18.33 -2.25 -11.35
CA ILE A 268 17.68 -3.35 -10.62
C ILE A 268 18.71 -4.19 -9.88
N ALA A 269 19.83 -4.55 -10.52
CA ALA A 269 20.91 -5.30 -9.89
C ALA A 269 21.58 -4.52 -8.73
N VAL A 270 21.75 -3.20 -8.87
CA VAL A 270 22.29 -2.38 -7.76
C VAL A 270 21.27 -2.29 -6.62
N ALA A 271 19.97 -2.13 -6.90
CA ALA A 271 18.93 -2.12 -5.87
C ALA A 271 18.85 -3.46 -5.12
N GLY A 272 18.85 -4.58 -5.85
CA GLY A 272 18.87 -5.93 -5.28
C GLY A 272 20.12 -6.17 -4.43
N MET A 273 21.29 -5.70 -4.89
CA MET A 273 22.53 -5.74 -4.12
C MET A 273 22.38 -5.02 -2.79
N LEU A 274 21.82 -3.80 -2.79
CA LEU A 274 21.68 -3.01 -1.58
C LEU A 274 20.81 -3.72 -0.53
N ALA A 275 19.65 -4.22 -0.96
CA ALA A 275 18.70 -4.95 -0.12
C ALA A 275 19.26 -6.30 0.37
N CYS A 276 20.04 -7.00 -0.45
CA CYS A 276 20.60 -8.29 -0.10
C CYS A 276 21.84 -8.18 0.80
N LYS A 277 22.79 -7.28 0.46
CA LYS A 277 24.09 -7.20 1.13
C LYS A 277 24.06 -6.43 2.44
N PHE A 278 23.30 -5.35 2.52
CA PHE A 278 23.45 -4.40 3.62
C PHE A 278 22.30 -4.41 4.63
N ARG A 279 21.20 -5.14 4.34
CA ARG A 279 20.16 -5.42 5.34
C ARG A 279 20.76 -6.06 6.59
N CYS A 280 20.34 -5.61 7.78
CA CYS A 280 20.85 -6.03 9.07
C CYS A 280 22.39 -5.87 9.18
N SER A 281 22.94 -4.84 8.51
CA SER A 281 24.37 -4.64 8.31
C SER A 281 25.08 -5.90 7.78
N GLY A 282 24.46 -6.63 6.87
CA GLY A 282 25.03 -7.82 6.22
C GLY A 282 25.15 -9.05 7.10
N GLN A 283 24.42 -9.10 8.22
CA GLN A 283 24.43 -10.21 9.20
C GLN A 283 23.24 -11.16 9.00
N THR A 284 23.01 -11.60 7.76
CA THR A 284 22.00 -12.64 7.46
C THR A 284 22.64 -13.75 6.65
N CYS A 285 22.23 -15.00 6.87
CA CYS A 285 22.82 -16.18 6.22
C CYS A 285 22.67 -16.17 4.69
N VAL A 286 21.66 -15.47 4.17
CA VAL A 286 21.39 -15.34 2.73
C VAL A 286 22.06 -14.12 2.09
N CYS A 287 22.73 -13.25 2.86
CA CYS A 287 23.39 -12.07 2.30
C CYS A 287 24.40 -12.44 1.21
N ALA A 288 24.43 -11.64 0.14
CA ALA A 288 25.47 -11.73 -0.88
C ALA A 288 26.87 -11.66 -0.22
N ASN A 289 27.71 -12.66 -0.47
CA ASN A 289 29.08 -12.67 0.04
C ASN A 289 30.11 -12.53 -1.07
N ARG A 290 29.78 -12.96 -2.30
CA ARG A 290 30.63 -12.83 -3.49
C ARG A 290 29.83 -12.21 -4.62
N ILE A 291 30.22 -11.03 -5.07
CA ILE A 291 29.48 -10.27 -6.07
C ILE A 291 30.21 -10.41 -7.40
N TYR A 292 29.66 -11.19 -8.32
CA TYR A 292 30.22 -11.41 -9.64
C TYR A 292 29.54 -10.48 -10.63
N VAL A 293 30.32 -9.62 -11.29
CA VAL A 293 29.80 -8.69 -12.31
C VAL A 293 30.57 -8.90 -13.61
N GLN A 294 29.82 -9.07 -14.70
CA GLN A 294 30.41 -9.36 -16.00
C GLN A 294 31.21 -8.15 -16.52
N SER A 295 32.24 -8.44 -17.30
CA SER A 295 33.27 -7.48 -17.63
C SER A 295 32.81 -6.27 -18.43
N GLY A 296 31.73 -6.37 -19.20
CA GLY A 296 31.16 -5.27 -20.00
C GLY A 296 30.48 -4.20 -19.16
N ILE A 297 29.89 -4.57 -18.01
CA ILE A 297 29.13 -3.65 -17.13
C ILE A 297 29.79 -3.40 -15.76
N HIS A 298 30.91 -4.06 -15.47
CA HIS A 298 31.61 -4.01 -14.17
C HIS A 298 31.82 -2.59 -13.64
N ASP A 299 32.44 -1.71 -14.44
CA ASP A 299 32.82 -0.37 -13.97
C ASP A 299 31.60 0.53 -13.73
N GLU A 300 30.55 0.38 -14.54
CA GLU A 300 29.29 1.10 -14.37
C GLU A 300 28.56 0.63 -13.09
N PHE A 301 28.45 -0.68 -12.88
CA PHE A 301 27.86 -1.26 -11.69
C PHE A 301 28.56 -0.77 -10.42
N VAL A 302 29.91 -0.82 -10.40
CA VAL A 302 30.72 -0.32 -9.28
C VAL A 302 30.48 1.15 -9.03
N ALA A 303 30.43 1.99 -10.07
CA ALA A 303 30.20 3.42 -9.94
C ALA A 303 28.80 3.73 -9.35
N LYS A 304 27.75 3.04 -9.83
CA LYS A 304 26.38 3.18 -9.32
C LYS A 304 26.27 2.70 -7.88
N LEU A 305 26.84 1.53 -7.55
CA LEU A 305 26.84 1.00 -6.18
C LEU A 305 27.58 1.94 -5.23
N THR A 306 28.76 2.45 -5.62
CA THR A 306 29.52 3.44 -4.84
C THR A 306 28.68 4.67 -4.51
N ARG A 307 27.99 5.24 -5.52
CA ARG A 307 27.14 6.43 -5.32
C ARG A 307 26.03 6.17 -4.30
N ARG A 308 25.40 5.00 -4.33
CA ARG A 308 24.33 4.62 -3.39
C ARG A 308 24.88 4.39 -1.98
N MET A 309 26.07 3.82 -1.86
CA MET A 309 26.73 3.61 -0.56
C MET A 309 27.16 4.92 0.09
N SER A 310 27.50 5.95 -0.69
CA SER A 310 27.91 7.27 -0.15
C SER A 310 26.83 7.99 0.66
N SER A 311 25.55 7.60 0.54
CA SER A 311 24.46 8.15 1.36
C SER A 311 24.23 7.38 2.66
N PHE A 312 24.98 6.31 2.92
CA PHE A 312 24.81 5.51 4.12
C PHE A 312 25.24 6.28 5.36
N LYS A 313 24.40 6.17 6.39
CA LYS A 313 24.63 6.69 7.73
C LYS A 313 24.71 5.51 8.69
N ILE A 314 25.83 5.43 9.41
CA ILE A 314 26.04 4.47 10.48
C ILE A 314 25.77 5.11 11.84
N GLY A 315 25.23 4.36 12.79
CA GLY A 315 24.95 4.87 14.13
C GLY A 315 24.04 3.94 14.92
N SER A 316 23.36 4.49 15.93
CA SER A 316 22.35 3.73 16.67
C SER A 316 21.20 3.33 15.75
N GLY A 317 20.77 2.07 15.84
CA GLY A 317 19.59 1.60 15.11
C GLY A 317 18.27 2.26 15.54
N LEU A 318 18.25 2.95 16.70
CA LEU A 318 17.10 3.71 17.19
C LEU A 318 17.02 5.12 16.60
N ASP A 319 18.10 5.64 16.01
CA ASP A 319 18.10 6.93 15.33
C ASP A 319 17.38 6.79 13.98
N PRO A 320 16.27 7.51 13.75
CA PRO A 320 15.51 7.40 12.49
C PRO A 320 16.29 7.87 11.26
N THR A 321 17.40 8.59 11.44
CA THR A 321 18.28 9.04 10.36
C THR A 321 19.35 8.02 9.98
N VAL A 322 19.57 6.99 10.80
CA VAL A 322 20.57 5.94 10.57
C VAL A 322 20.04 4.91 9.59
N THR A 323 20.88 4.56 8.62
CA THR A 323 20.55 3.52 7.62
C THR A 323 21.11 2.15 7.99
N HIS A 324 22.22 2.11 8.74
CA HIS A 324 22.93 0.89 9.08
C HIS A 324 23.36 0.92 10.55
N GLY A 325 22.89 -0.06 11.30
CA GLY A 325 23.26 -0.22 12.70
C GLY A 325 24.64 -0.86 12.91
N PRO A 326 25.12 -0.93 14.16
CA PRO A 326 26.31 -1.68 14.54
C PRO A 326 26.19 -3.18 14.22
N LEU A 327 27.34 -3.86 14.19
CA LEU A 327 27.39 -5.32 14.22
C LEU A 327 27.06 -5.83 15.62
N VAL A 328 26.57 -7.06 15.72
CA VAL A 328 26.09 -7.63 17.01
C VAL A 328 27.20 -7.73 18.07
N ASN A 329 28.47 -7.86 17.67
CA ASN A 329 29.61 -7.90 18.58
C ASN A 329 30.93 -7.46 17.93
N MET A 330 31.93 -7.18 18.79
CA MET A 330 33.28 -6.79 18.38
C MET A 330 34.02 -7.86 17.56
N ALA A 331 33.67 -9.14 17.70
CA ALA A 331 34.29 -10.20 16.89
C ALA A 331 33.90 -10.08 15.41
N GLY A 332 32.65 -9.70 15.11
CA GLY A 332 32.21 -9.38 13.75
C GLY A 332 32.98 -8.20 13.15
N VAL A 333 33.20 -7.14 13.93
CA VAL A 333 33.99 -5.96 13.49
C VAL A 333 35.43 -6.37 13.16
N LYS A 334 36.07 -7.18 14.01
CA LYS A 334 37.44 -7.67 13.78
C LYS A 334 37.52 -8.53 12.52
N LYS A 335 36.59 -9.47 12.33
CA LYS A 335 36.54 -10.33 11.14
C LYS A 335 36.39 -9.53 9.85
N MET A 336 35.52 -8.52 9.84
CA MET A 336 35.37 -7.64 8.67
C MET A 336 36.68 -6.88 8.36
N ARG A 337 37.37 -6.35 9.37
CA ARG A 337 38.67 -5.70 9.17
C ARG A 337 39.73 -6.67 8.64
N GLU A 338 39.76 -7.90 9.14
CA GLU A 338 40.65 -8.95 8.66
C GLU A 338 40.39 -9.28 7.18
N HIS A 339 39.13 -9.41 6.77
CA HIS A 339 38.76 -9.64 5.37
C HIS A 339 39.18 -8.48 4.45
N ILE A 340 38.96 -7.23 4.89
CA ILE A 340 39.38 -6.04 4.14
C ILE A 340 40.90 -6.01 4.00
N TYR A 341 41.63 -6.20 5.12
CA TYR A 341 43.09 -6.21 5.12
C TYR A 341 43.67 -7.30 4.22
N ASP A 342 43.16 -8.52 4.32
CA ASP A 342 43.59 -9.65 3.47
C ASP A 342 43.40 -9.32 2.00
N ALA A 343 42.20 -8.86 1.61
CA ALA A 343 41.90 -8.52 0.22
C ALA A 343 42.81 -7.42 -0.31
N VAL A 344 42.98 -6.32 0.44
CA VAL A 344 43.83 -5.19 0.03
C VAL A 344 45.30 -5.61 -0.06
N SER A 345 45.79 -6.42 0.90
CA SER A 345 47.17 -6.94 0.88
C SER A 345 47.46 -7.84 -0.35
N LYS A 346 46.41 -8.43 -0.94
CA LYS A 346 46.46 -9.28 -2.13
C LYS A 346 46.07 -8.54 -3.42
N GLY A 347 45.94 -7.21 -3.38
CA GLY A 347 45.76 -6.37 -4.56
C GLY A 347 44.34 -5.86 -4.82
N ALA A 348 43.36 -6.16 -3.95
CA ALA A 348 42.06 -5.51 -4.03
C ALA A 348 42.15 -4.01 -3.70
N LYS A 349 41.20 -3.23 -4.18
CA LYS A 349 41.08 -1.81 -3.87
C LYS A 349 39.83 -1.56 -3.03
N LEU A 350 40.00 -0.89 -1.90
CA LEU A 350 38.91 -0.34 -1.09
C LEU A 350 38.42 0.96 -1.75
N VAL A 351 37.20 0.93 -2.28
CA VAL A 351 36.60 2.04 -3.04
C VAL A 351 35.89 3.03 -2.12
N VAL A 352 35.15 2.52 -1.13
CA VAL A 352 34.45 3.31 -0.11
C VAL A 352 34.33 2.51 1.19
N GLY A 353 34.29 3.21 2.32
CA GLY A 353 33.98 2.69 3.65
C GLY A 353 35.07 1.80 4.26
N GLY A 354 34.68 0.88 5.14
CA GLY A 354 35.58 -0.07 5.80
C GLY A 354 36.34 0.49 7.01
N THR A 355 36.08 1.74 7.38
CA THR A 355 36.58 2.37 8.61
C THR A 355 35.61 2.16 9.76
N SER A 356 36.13 2.15 10.98
CA SER A 356 35.31 2.22 12.19
C SER A 356 35.54 3.55 12.87
N PRO A 357 34.51 4.16 13.47
CA PRO A 357 34.68 5.29 14.37
C PRO A 357 35.63 4.93 15.53
N ASP A 358 36.31 5.95 16.06
CA ASP A 358 37.04 5.83 17.34
C ASP A 358 36.02 5.85 18.49
N SER A 359 35.32 4.73 18.67
CA SER A 359 34.33 4.53 19.72
C SER A 359 34.34 3.08 20.21
N GLU A 360 33.77 2.86 21.39
CA GLU A 360 33.61 1.50 21.93
C GLU A 360 32.46 0.72 21.27
N ALA A 361 31.62 1.41 20.48
CA ALA A 361 30.50 0.81 19.77
C ALA A 361 30.98 -0.18 18.70
N TYR A 362 30.14 -1.14 18.36
CA TYR A 362 30.47 -2.17 17.37
C TYR A 362 30.21 -1.70 15.93
N LEU A 363 30.58 -0.45 15.65
CA LEU A 363 30.34 0.22 14.38
C LEU A 363 31.47 -0.02 13.37
N ILE A 364 31.09 -0.27 12.13
CA ILE A 364 31.99 -0.32 10.98
C ILE A 364 31.24 0.15 9.73
N GLU A 365 31.87 1.00 8.94
CA GLU A 365 31.29 1.53 7.72
C GLU A 365 31.13 0.41 6.68
N PRO A 366 29.96 0.35 6.01
CA PRO A 366 29.77 -0.51 4.84
C PRO A 366 30.86 -0.27 3.79
N ALA A 367 31.48 -1.34 3.31
CA ALA A 367 32.70 -1.29 2.51
C ALA A 367 32.52 -1.90 1.13
N LEU A 368 33.13 -1.31 0.11
CA LEU A 368 33.15 -1.84 -1.26
C LEU A 368 34.59 -2.15 -1.69
N LEU A 369 34.84 -3.39 -2.10
CA LEU A 369 36.12 -3.83 -2.66
C LEU A 369 35.96 -4.13 -4.14
N THR A 370 36.96 -3.74 -4.94
CA THR A 370 37.10 -4.12 -6.35
C THR A 370 38.43 -4.81 -6.61
N GLY A 371 38.55 -5.52 -7.74
CA GLY A 371 39.73 -6.32 -8.03
C GLY A 371 39.85 -7.53 -7.10
N VAL A 372 38.72 -8.03 -6.59
CA VAL A 372 38.69 -9.20 -5.72
C VAL A 372 38.91 -10.46 -6.56
N THR A 373 39.67 -11.42 -6.00
CA THR A 373 40.00 -12.69 -6.68
C THR A 373 39.75 -13.88 -5.76
N SER A 374 39.68 -15.09 -6.33
CA SER A 374 39.49 -16.35 -5.58
C SER A 374 40.59 -16.69 -4.56
N LYS A 375 41.72 -15.95 -4.56
CA LYS A 375 42.84 -16.10 -3.62
C LYS A 375 42.64 -15.33 -2.30
N MET A 376 41.62 -14.48 -2.23
CA MET A 376 41.32 -13.65 -1.06
C MET A 376 40.37 -14.38 -0.11
N LEU A 377 40.50 -14.17 1.20
CA LEU A 377 39.72 -14.88 2.22
C LEU A 377 38.21 -14.75 1.98
N VAL A 378 37.76 -13.56 1.55
CA VAL A 378 36.35 -13.26 1.27
C VAL A 378 35.72 -14.18 0.20
N ALA A 379 36.53 -14.84 -0.64
CA ALA A 379 36.02 -15.81 -1.61
C ALA A 379 35.63 -17.16 -0.97
N ARG A 380 36.20 -17.50 0.19
CA ARG A 380 36.03 -18.81 0.85
C ARG A 380 35.36 -18.72 2.21
N GLU A 381 35.40 -17.56 2.83
CA GLU A 381 34.83 -17.30 4.14
C GLU A 381 33.68 -16.31 4.08
N GLU A 382 32.59 -16.63 4.78
CA GLU A 382 31.48 -15.70 5.01
C GLU A 382 31.96 -14.50 5.83
N THR A 383 31.78 -13.27 5.34
CA THR A 383 32.17 -12.07 6.10
C THR A 383 31.21 -11.80 7.26
N PHE A 384 29.91 -12.04 7.03
CA PHE A 384 28.83 -11.76 7.98
C PHE A 384 28.85 -10.30 8.50
N GLY A 385 28.98 -9.37 7.56
CA GLY A 385 29.08 -7.93 7.79
C GLY A 385 28.91 -7.16 6.47
N PRO A 386 28.88 -5.81 6.51
CA PRO A 386 28.50 -4.97 5.38
C PRO A 386 29.66 -4.75 4.40
N LEU A 387 30.27 -5.84 3.93
CA LEU A 387 31.35 -5.84 2.92
C LEU A 387 30.83 -6.33 1.57
N ALA A 388 30.95 -5.52 0.54
CA ALA A 388 30.63 -5.83 -0.85
C ALA A 388 31.91 -6.10 -1.66
N PRO A 389 32.37 -7.37 -1.79
CA PRO A 389 33.51 -7.73 -2.62
C PRO A 389 33.09 -8.02 -4.06
N VAL A 390 33.53 -7.19 -5.00
CA VAL A 390 33.20 -7.33 -6.44
C VAL A 390 34.31 -8.06 -7.19
N PHE A 391 33.93 -9.21 -7.76
CA PHE A 391 34.69 -10.07 -8.65
C PHE A 391 34.28 -9.77 -10.09
N LYS A 392 35.26 -9.67 -10.97
CA LYS A 392 35.03 -9.52 -12.41
C LYS A 392 35.08 -10.88 -13.08
N PHE A 393 34.14 -11.18 -13.96
CA PHE A 393 34.14 -12.40 -14.78
C PHE A 393 33.86 -12.08 -16.25
N ASP A 394 34.20 -13.00 -17.15
CA ASP A 394 34.02 -12.82 -18.60
C ASP A 394 32.95 -13.73 -19.20
N THR A 395 32.84 -14.99 -18.76
CA THR A 395 31.92 -15.97 -19.36
C THR A 395 30.97 -16.61 -18.35
N GLU A 396 29.84 -17.12 -18.87
CA GLU A 396 28.83 -17.87 -18.10
C GLU A 396 29.43 -19.10 -17.40
N GLU A 397 30.31 -19.82 -18.09
CA GLU A 397 30.93 -21.04 -17.57
C GLU A 397 31.89 -20.74 -16.41
N ASP A 398 32.72 -19.70 -16.55
CA ASP A 398 33.68 -19.28 -15.53
C ASP A 398 32.98 -18.83 -14.24
N VAL A 399 31.90 -18.04 -14.36
CA VAL A 399 31.18 -17.58 -13.17
C VAL A 399 30.42 -18.72 -12.47
N ILE A 400 29.92 -19.72 -13.21
CA ILE A 400 29.31 -20.91 -12.60
C ILE A 400 30.36 -21.71 -11.81
N GLU A 401 31.55 -21.93 -12.39
CA GLU A 401 32.64 -22.64 -11.70
C GLU A 401 33.04 -21.90 -10.42
N GLN A 402 33.26 -20.59 -10.51
CA GLN A 402 33.60 -19.77 -9.34
C GLN A 402 32.48 -19.74 -8.31
N ALA A 403 31.22 -19.61 -8.73
CA ALA A 403 30.07 -19.59 -7.83
C ALA A 403 29.93 -20.89 -7.04
N ASN A 404 30.21 -22.03 -7.68
CA ASN A 404 30.16 -23.37 -7.08
C ASN A 404 31.45 -23.77 -6.34
N ASP A 405 32.57 -23.05 -6.49
CA ASP A 405 33.82 -23.28 -5.73
C ASP A 405 33.69 -22.85 -4.25
N THR A 406 32.88 -23.59 -3.50
CA THR A 406 32.51 -23.29 -2.11
C THR A 406 31.98 -24.55 -1.41
N GLU A 407 32.22 -24.70 -0.10
CA GLU A 407 31.60 -25.78 0.70
C GLU A 407 30.14 -25.48 1.11
N PHE A 408 29.65 -24.28 0.80
CA PHE A 408 28.33 -23.77 1.15
C PHE A 408 27.36 -23.82 -0.04
N GLY A 409 26.06 -23.95 0.21
CA GLY A 409 25.04 -24.01 -0.84
C GLY A 409 23.65 -23.51 -0.38
N LEU A 410 23.59 -22.39 0.34
CA LEU A 410 22.32 -21.88 0.90
C LEU A 410 21.49 -21.08 -0.13
N ALA A 411 21.98 -19.90 -0.53
CA ALA A 411 21.32 -18.98 -1.45
C ALA A 411 22.24 -18.56 -2.60
N SER A 412 21.65 -18.16 -3.72
CA SER A 412 22.33 -17.58 -4.87
C SER A 412 21.40 -16.65 -5.64
N TYR A 413 21.95 -15.68 -6.36
CA TYR A 413 21.19 -14.63 -7.04
C TYR A 413 21.68 -14.43 -8.47
N ILE A 414 20.76 -14.34 -9.44
CA ILE A 414 21.05 -14.18 -10.86
C ILE A 414 20.31 -12.96 -11.42
N PHE A 415 21.06 -12.07 -12.06
CA PHE A 415 20.54 -10.89 -12.77
C PHE A 415 20.90 -10.98 -14.25
N SER A 416 19.88 -11.09 -15.10
CA SER A 416 19.99 -11.15 -16.57
C SER A 416 18.60 -10.92 -17.19
N ASN A 417 18.54 -10.38 -18.40
CA ASN A 417 17.29 -10.31 -19.19
C ASN A 417 17.13 -11.50 -20.17
N ASP A 418 18.12 -12.39 -20.32
CA ASP A 418 17.99 -13.60 -21.13
C ASP A 418 17.45 -14.76 -20.29
N LEU A 419 16.16 -15.04 -20.44
CA LEU A 419 15.50 -16.16 -19.77
C LEU A 419 16.21 -17.50 -20.00
N ARG A 420 16.77 -17.76 -21.18
CA ARG A 420 17.47 -19.03 -21.44
C ARG A 420 18.76 -19.14 -20.64
N LYS A 421 19.45 -18.02 -20.44
CA LYS A 421 20.63 -17.92 -19.58
C LYS A 421 20.26 -18.14 -18.13
N ILE A 422 19.22 -17.44 -17.64
CA ILE A 422 18.70 -17.62 -16.28
C ILE A 422 18.45 -19.11 -16.00
N TRP A 423 17.73 -19.80 -16.88
CA TRP A 423 17.46 -21.23 -16.73
C TRP A 423 18.72 -22.10 -16.73
N ARG A 424 19.70 -21.83 -17.60
CA ARG A 424 20.96 -22.60 -17.61
C ARG A 424 21.76 -22.40 -16.32
N VAL A 425 21.95 -21.15 -15.92
CA VAL A 425 22.72 -20.78 -14.73
C VAL A 425 22.03 -21.29 -13.47
N ALA A 426 20.72 -21.09 -13.32
CA ALA A 426 19.96 -21.59 -12.17
C ALA A 426 20.04 -23.11 -12.02
N ASN A 427 19.97 -23.85 -13.13
CA ASN A 427 20.16 -25.31 -13.13
C ASN A 427 21.60 -25.74 -12.86
N ALA A 428 22.60 -24.88 -13.07
CA ALA A 428 24.00 -25.18 -12.82
C ALA A 428 24.48 -24.80 -11.40
N LEU A 429 23.84 -23.83 -10.74
CA LEU A 429 24.24 -23.36 -9.40
C LEU A 429 23.92 -24.34 -8.27
N GLU A 430 24.93 -24.76 -7.51
CA GLU A 430 24.82 -25.72 -6.41
C GLU A 430 24.33 -25.06 -5.10
N ALA A 431 23.17 -24.39 -5.16
CA ALA A 431 22.52 -23.75 -4.01
C ALA A 431 21.08 -24.23 -3.81
N GLY A 432 20.61 -24.28 -2.56
CA GLY A 432 19.24 -24.68 -2.21
C GLY A 432 18.18 -23.68 -2.67
N MET A 433 18.53 -22.39 -2.67
CA MET A 433 17.72 -21.29 -3.19
C MET A 433 18.48 -20.59 -4.34
N VAL A 434 17.82 -20.44 -5.47
CA VAL A 434 18.29 -19.62 -6.59
C VAL A 434 17.23 -18.56 -6.85
N ASP A 435 17.58 -17.30 -6.67
CA ASP A 435 16.70 -16.17 -6.94
C ASP A 435 17.07 -15.55 -8.30
N THR A 436 16.08 -15.33 -9.16
CA THR A 436 16.27 -14.82 -10.51
C THR A 436 15.50 -13.51 -10.64
N SER A 437 16.19 -12.47 -11.12
CA SER A 437 15.70 -11.08 -11.09
C SER A 437 14.38 -10.87 -11.84
N ALA A 438 13.29 -10.98 -11.11
CA ALA A 438 12.03 -10.26 -11.26
C ALA A 438 11.32 -10.41 -9.91
N THR A 439 11.42 -9.41 -9.02
CA THR A 439 10.61 -9.44 -7.80
C THR A 439 9.20 -9.06 -8.21
N TYR A 440 8.47 -10.05 -8.72
CA TYR A 440 7.02 -10.04 -8.76
C TYR A 440 6.56 -10.04 -7.31
N CYS A 441 6.15 -8.88 -6.84
CA CYS A 441 5.71 -8.74 -5.47
C CYS A 441 4.20 -9.01 -5.42
N GLU A 442 3.82 -10.20 -4.95
CA GLU A 442 2.43 -10.58 -4.77
C GLU A 442 1.90 -10.06 -3.42
N PHE A 443 0.91 -9.18 -3.47
CA PHE A 443 0.20 -8.65 -2.31
C PHE A 443 -1.31 -8.96 -2.37
N SER A 444 -1.68 -9.94 -3.21
CA SER A 444 -3.05 -10.31 -3.61
C SER A 444 -3.93 -10.86 -2.45
N THR A 445 -3.32 -11.40 -1.40
CA THR A 445 -4.02 -12.11 -0.31
C THR A 445 -4.65 -11.19 0.74
N SER A 446 -4.30 -9.90 0.74
CA SER A 446 -5.01 -8.87 1.49
C SER A 446 -5.79 -8.01 0.50
N TYR A 447 -7.12 -8.02 0.58
CA TYR A 447 -8.00 -7.09 -0.16
C TYR A 447 -7.62 -5.60 0.01
N TRP A 448 -6.72 -5.31 0.96
CA TRP A 448 -6.08 -4.03 1.22
C TRP A 448 -4.57 -4.21 1.34
N GLY A 449 -3.87 -4.49 0.22
CA GLY A 449 -2.40 -4.53 0.18
C GLY A 449 -1.82 -3.45 1.07
N GLY A 450 -1.20 -3.84 2.20
CA GLY A 450 -1.16 -2.97 3.39
C GLY A 450 -0.77 -1.50 3.11
N THR A 451 -1.40 -0.58 3.82
CA THR A 451 -1.20 0.86 3.65
C THR A 451 0.21 1.29 3.99
N VAL A 452 0.79 2.22 3.23
CA VAL A 452 2.04 2.90 3.59
C VAL A 452 1.73 4.30 4.12
N SER A 453 2.41 4.72 5.19
CA SER A 453 2.19 6.01 5.86
C SER A 453 3.35 7.00 5.68
N ASN A 454 4.45 6.62 5.05
CA ASN A 454 5.56 7.52 4.68
C ASN A 454 6.47 6.88 3.61
N GLN A 455 7.42 7.66 3.08
CA GLN A 455 8.35 7.20 2.03
C GLN A 455 9.24 6.05 2.48
N GLN A 456 9.71 6.05 3.74
CA GLN A 456 10.58 4.98 4.24
C GLN A 456 9.87 3.63 4.30
N GLU A 457 8.59 3.62 4.69
CA GLU A 457 7.76 2.42 4.68
C GLU A 457 7.48 1.93 3.25
N LEU A 458 7.22 2.84 2.32
CA LEU A 458 7.09 2.53 0.89
C LEU A 458 8.38 1.88 0.36
N ASP A 459 9.52 2.50 0.60
CA ASP A 459 10.85 2.02 0.16
C ASP A 459 11.16 0.65 0.76
N THR A 460 10.80 0.40 2.02
CA THR A 460 11.02 -0.88 2.69
C THR A 460 10.10 -1.96 2.14
N LYS A 461 8.82 -1.62 1.94
CA LYS A 461 7.78 -2.58 1.57
C LYS A 461 7.89 -3.03 0.12
N TYR A 462 8.19 -2.10 -0.78
CA TYR A 462 8.30 -2.36 -2.22
C TYR A 462 9.75 -2.40 -2.68
N ALA A 463 10.71 -2.58 -1.76
CA ALA A 463 12.12 -2.72 -2.05
C ALA A 463 12.35 -3.82 -3.10
N GLY A 464 12.90 -3.45 -4.25
CA GLY A 464 13.24 -4.39 -5.33
C GLY A 464 12.06 -4.87 -6.16
N CYS A 465 10.82 -4.42 -5.90
CA CYS A 465 9.67 -4.75 -6.74
C CYS A 465 9.77 -4.05 -8.09
N THR A 466 9.62 -4.81 -9.18
CA THR A 466 9.49 -4.28 -10.55
C THR A 466 8.07 -4.42 -11.07
N GLU A 467 7.36 -5.45 -10.58
CA GLU A 467 5.93 -5.68 -10.82
C GLU A 467 5.21 -5.91 -9.50
N ILE A 468 4.03 -5.31 -9.34
CA ILE A 468 3.21 -5.42 -8.14
C ILE A 468 1.88 -6.07 -8.53
N ASP A 469 1.66 -7.31 -8.10
CA ASP A 469 0.34 -7.96 -8.16
C ASP A 469 -0.46 -7.63 -6.91
N GLY A 470 -1.06 -6.45 -6.94
CA GLY A 470 -1.79 -5.90 -5.82
C GLY A 470 -2.16 -4.44 -6.06
N THR A 471 -2.55 -3.81 -4.95
CA THR A 471 -2.88 -2.39 -4.86
C THR A 471 -1.82 -1.69 -4.03
N VAL A 472 -1.36 -0.52 -4.46
CA VAL A 472 -0.52 0.36 -3.64
C VAL A 472 -1.43 1.35 -2.92
N LEU A 473 -1.51 1.24 -1.59
CA LEU A 473 -2.39 2.07 -0.76
C LEU A 473 -1.60 3.14 -0.01
N ILE A 474 -1.87 4.41 -0.31
CA ILE A 474 -1.34 5.57 0.41
C ILE A 474 -2.26 5.85 1.60
N ALA A 475 -1.76 5.73 2.83
CA ALA A 475 -2.55 5.94 4.03
C ALA A 475 -3.03 7.40 4.14
N ALA A 476 -4.18 7.60 4.77
CA ALA A 476 -4.76 8.92 5.05
C ALA A 476 -3.84 9.86 5.85
N ASN A 477 -2.88 9.32 6.61
CA ASN A 477 -1.91 10.05 7.41
C ASN A 477 -0.53 10.17 6.73
N TYR A 478 -0.41 9.82 5.44
CA TYR A 478 0.85 9.95 4.71
C TYR A 478 1.27 11.42 4.62
N THR A 479 2.55 11.70 4.89
CA THR A 479 3.12 13.06 4.81
C THR A 479 4.37 13.06 3.93
N GLY A 480 4.52 14.09 3.09
CA GLY A 480 5.69 14.28 2.22
C GLY A 480 5.50 13.81 0.78
N GLY A 481 6.61 13.63 0.05
CA GLY A 481 6.59 13.17 -1.34
C GLY A 481 6.44 11.65 -1.43
N PHE A 482 5.59 11.19 -2.34
CA PHE A 482 5.47 9.79 -2.73
C PHE A 482 6.31 9.55 -3.97
N TYR A 483 7.36 8.75 -3.86
CA TYR A 483 8.26 8.42 -4.96
C TYR A 483 8.41 6.91 -5.09
N LEU A 484 7.97 6.33 -6.21
CA LEU A 484 8.05 4.89 -6.45
C LEU A 484 8.78 4.59 -7.78
N PRO A 485 10.12 4.55 -7.78
CA PRO A 485 10.91 4.26 -8.97
C PRO A 485 10.98 2.76 -9.27
N ASN A 486 11.38 2.41 -10.49
CA ASN A 486 11.64 1.06 -10.99
C ASN A 486 10.44 0.10 -11.03
N VAL A 487 9.23 0.55 -10.67
CA VAL A 487 8.01 -0.25 -10.80
C VAL A 487 7.39 0.02 -12.17
N THR A 488 7.43 -0.98 -13.04
CA THR A 488 6.90 -0.86 -14.41
C THR A 488 5.42 -1.25 -14.52
N PHE A 489 4.92 -2.09 -13.61
CA PHE A 489 3.55 -2.60 -13.65
C PHE A 489 2.91 -2.70 -12.26
N ILE A 490 1.66 -2.25 -12.14
CA ILE A 490 0.82 -2.45 -10.94
C ILE A 490 -0.55 -2.98 -11.40
N ARG A 491 -0.95 -4.16 -10.91
CA ARG A 491 -2.15 -4.81 -11.42
C ARG A 491 -3.46 -4.08 -11.12
N TYR A 492 -3.67 -3.64 -9.88
CA TYR A 492 -4.94 -3.02 -9.47
C TYR A 492 -4.92 -1.51 -9.46
N GLY A 493 -3.80 -0.89 -9.06
CA GLY A 493 -3.64 0.55 -9.08
C GLY A 493 -2.98 1.15 -7.86
N ILE A 494 -2.93 2.47 -7.86
CA ILE A 494 -2.47 3.30 -6.74
C ILE A 494 -3.69 4.04 -6.20
N TYR A 495 -3.93 3.95 -4.89
CA TYR A 495 -5.09 4.56 -4.23
C TYR A 495 -4.68 5.29 -2.96
N THR A 496 -5.18 6.50 -2.76
CA THR A 496 -5.24 7.12 -1.43
C THR A 496 -6.41 6.53 -0.64
N VAL A 497 -6.15 6.06 0.57
CA VAL A 497 -7.19 5.51 1.44
C VAL A 497 -8.04 6.64 1.98
N THR A 498 -9.19 6.88 1.35
CA THR A 498 -10.27 7.71 1.90
C THR A 498 -11.26 6.80 2.60
N SER A 499 -11.46 6.93 3.91
CA SER A 499 -12.42 6.10 4.64
C SER A 499 -13.85 6.31 4.11
N TYR A 500 -14.45 5.26 3.53
CA TYR A 500 -15.89 5.25 3.22
C TYR A 500 -16.70 5.32 4.52
N PRO A 501 -17.72 6.20 4.64
CA PRO A 501 -18.53 6.24 5.85
C PRO A 501 -19.37 4.98 5.99
N ARG A 502 -19.30 4.34 7.17
CA ARG A 502 -20.47 3.64 7.73
C ARG A 502 -21.57 4.69 7.95
N ALA A 503 -22.83 4.26 7.85
CA ALA A 503 -24.03 5.08 7.73
C ALA A 503 -24.38 5.97 8.95
N ASP A 504 -23.39 6.39 9.74
CA ASP A 504 -23.55 7.03 11.02
C ASP A 504 -22.29 7.84 11.39
N ASN A 505 -22.37 9.16 11.18
CA ASN A 505 -21.53 10.26 11.71
C ASN A 505 -20.60 10.99 10.72
N GLU A 506 -20.88 12.29 10.61
CA GLU A 506 -20.16 13.37 9.91
C GLU A 506 -18.79 13.68 10.54
N ARG A 507 -17.80 12.79 10.42
CA ARG A 507 -16.39 13.17 10.66
C ARG A 507 -15.67 13.43 9.33
N PRO A 508 -14.94 14.56 9.18
CA PRO A 508 -14.17 14.81 7.97
C PRO A 508 -13.13 13.72 7.76
N ILE A 509 -13.06 13.20 6.53
CA ILE A 509 -12.12 12.17 6.12
C ILE A 509 -10.72 12.80 6.11
N PRO A 510 -9.72 12.26 6.84
CA PRO A 510 -8.36 12.76 6.72
C PRO A 510 -7.84 12.45 5.31
N VAL A 511 -7.45 13.49 4.58
CA VAL A 511 -6.70 13.38 3.31
C VAL A 511 -5.20 13.44 3.61
N PRO A 512 -4.37 12.66 2.89
CA PRO A 512 -2.93 12.67 3.10
C PRO A 512 -2.31 14.02 2.74
N LEU A 513 -1.27 14.42 3.47
CA LEU A 513 -0.50 15.65 3.23
C LEU A 513 0.63 15.37 2.23
N LEU A 514 0.25 14.91 1.04
CA LEU A 514 1.18 14.65 -0.06
C LEU A 514 1.75 15.97 -0.61
N THR A 515 3.05 16.03 -0.86
CA THR A 515 3.70 17.18 -1.52
C THR A 515 3.96 16.93 -3.00
N SER A 516 4.25 15.67 -3.38
CA SER A 516 4.38 15.20 -4.75
C SER A 516 4.01 13.72 -4.87
N VAL A 517 3.61 13.28 -6.06
CA VAL A 517 3.44 11.86 -6.42
C VAL A 517 4.17 11.59 -7.72
N GLU A 518 5.23 10.79 -7.66
CA GLU A 518 6.13 10.55 -8.78
C GLU A 518 6.38 9.06 -8.94
N VAL A 519 5.95 8.49 -10.08
CA VAL A 519 6.14 7.06 -10.40
C VAL A 519 6.72 6.97 -11.83
N PRO A 520 8.03 7.24 -11.98
CA PRO A 520 8.63 7.53 -13.28
C PRO A 520 8.58 6.39 -14.29
N ASP A 521 8.70 5.15 -13.82
CA ASP A 521 8.90 3.97 -14.68
C ASP A 521 7.62 3.18 -14.95
N LEU A 522 6.50 3.58 -14.33
CA LEU A 522 5.22 2.87 -14.45
C LEU A 522 4.68 3.00 -15.87
N ASN A 523 4.63 1.88 -16.60
CA ASN A 523 4.21 1.86 -18.00
C ASN A 523 2.72 1.51 -18.17
N ASN A 524 2.16 0.74 -17.23
CA ASN A 524 0.82 0.18 -17.28
C ASN A 524 0.27 -0.04 -15.87
N THR A 525 -0.97 0.40 -15.65
CA THR A 525 -1.73 0.15 -14.44
C THR A 525 -3.23 0.15 -14.73
N ASN A 526 -4.03 -0.37 -13.80
CA ASN A 526 -5.48 -0.37 -13.96
C ASN A 526 -6.12 0.96 -13.51
N THR A 527 -5.77 1.45 -12.32
CA THR A 527 -6.38 2.65 -11.72
C THR A 527 -5.33 3.54 -11.06
N ILE A 528 -5.52 4.85 -11.14
CA ILE A 528 -4.83 5.82 -10.30
C ILE A 528 -5.92 6.67 -9.63
N ASP A 529 -5.97 6.62 -8.31
CA ASP A 529 -6.92 7.37 -7.49
C ASP A 529 -6.16 8.12 -6.38
N ILE A 530 -6.00 9.42 -6.56
CA ILE A 530 -5.18 10.27 -5.69
C ILE A 530 -6.05 11.42 -5.16
N ALA A 531 -6.36 11.38 -3.87
CA ALA A 531 -6.89 12.50 -3.12
C ALA A 531 -5.75 13.25 -2.42
N GLY A 532 -5.44 14.45 -2.92
CA GLY A 532 -4.42 15.33 -2.35
C GLY A 532 -5.01 16.40 -1.42
N GLY A 533 -4.18 16.91 -0.52
CA GLY A 533 -4.44 18.16 0.21
C GLY A 533 -3.77 19.37 -0.48
N PRO A 534 -3.93 20.59 0.06
CA PRO A 534 -3.42 21.84 -0.55
C PRO A 534 -1.90 21.90 -0.71
N ALA A 535 -1.15 20.98 -0.10
CA ALA A 535 0.31 20.88 -0.23
C ALA A 535 0.78 20.15 -1.51
N LEU A 536 -0.12 19.50 -2.26
CA LEU A 536 0.26 18.68 -3.42
C LEU A 536 0.57 19.56 -4.63
N THR A 537 1.84 19.60 -5.01
CA THR A 537 2.36 20.49 -6.08
C THR A 537 2.65 19.77 -7.40
N THR A 538 2.86 18.46 -7.40
CA THR A 538 3.20 17.70 -8.61
C THR A 538 2.68 16.27 -8.56
N ILE A 539 2.10 15.82 -9.68
CA ILE A 539 1.76 14.42 -9.95
C ILE A 539 2.39 14.08 -11.32
N SER A 540 3.33 13.15 -11.36
CA SER A 540 4.05 12.81 -12.60
C SER A 540 4.16 11.29 -12.83
N PHE A 541 3.71 10.88 -14.02
CA PHE A 541 3.75 9.51 -14.53
C PHE A 541 4.29 9.52 -15.98
N PRO A 542 5.59 9.81 -16.17
CA PRO A 542 6.19 10.08 -17.48
C PRO A 542 6.15 8.89 -18.44
N SER A 543 6.28 7.66 -17.94
CA SER A 543 6.29 6.44 -18.77
C SER A 543 4.92 5.79 -18.94
N LEU A 544 3.87 6.29 -18.28
CA LEU A 544 2.56 5.64 -18.28
C LEU A 544 1.88 5.79 -19.64
N THR A 545 1.70 4.68 -20.35
CA THR A 545 1.17 4.68 -21.72
C THR A 545 -0.32 4.37 -21.79
N VAL A 546 -0.79 3.46 -20.92
CA VAL A 546 -2.16 2.96 -20.88
C VAL A 546 -2.65 2.88 -19.44
N LEU A 547 -3.87 3.37 -19.23
CA LEU A 547 -4.59 3.22 -17.98
C LEU A 547 -5.93 2.52 -18.26
N ASN A 548 -6.11 1.30 -17.72
CA ASN A 548 -7.18 0.41 -18.16
C ASN A 548 -8.57 0.77 -17.59
N SER A 549 -8.64 1.51 -16.49
CA SER A 549 -9.88 1.88 -15.81
C SER A 549 -10.00 3.40 -15.60
N SER A 550 -9.59 3.96 -14.46
CA SER A 550 -9.80 5.38 -14.15
C SER A 550 -8.55 6.10 -13.65
N LEU A 551 -8.39 7.35 -14.09
CA LEU A 551 -7.50 8.33 -13.52
C LEU A 551 -8.35 9.34 -12.76
N ASN A 552 -8.37 9.26 -11.43
CA ASN A 552 -9.07 10.17 -10.53
C ASN A 552 -8.04 10.95 -9.71
N ILE A 553 -8.09 12.26 -9.80
CA ILE A 553 -7.25 13.17 -9.02
C ILE A 553 -8.17 14.19 -8.36
N ASP A 554 -8.24 14.17 -7.04
CA ASP A 554 -9.08 15.05 -6.23
C ASP A 554 -8.22 15.96 -5.33
N GLY A 555 -8.70 17.18 -5.07
CA GLY A 555 -8.10 18.11 -4.10
C GLY A 555 -6.86 18.86 -4.59
N VAL A 556 -6.74 19.05 -5.91
CA VAL A 556 -5.57 19.68 -6.53
C VAL A 556 -5.81 21.17 -6.87
N GLU A 557 -5.34 22.07 -6.00
CA GLU A 557 -5.42 23.52 -6.23
C GLU A 557 -4.27 24.02 -7.16
N ASP A 558 -3.01 23.81 -6.78
CA ASP A 558 -1.83 24.32 -7.50
C ASP A 558 -0.86 23.19 -7.90
N CYS A 559 -1.42 22.13 -8.49
CA CYS A 559 -0.67 20.95 -8.89
C CYS A 559 -0.30 20.95 -10.38
N PHE A 560 0.94 20.58 -10.70
CA PHE A 560 1.35 20.18 -12.04
C PHE A 560 1.02 18.70 -12.28
N VAL A 561 0.13 18.41 -13.22
CA VAL A 561 -0.31 17.04 -13.54
C VAL A 561 0.30 16.61 -14.87
N ASP A 562 1.20 15.63 -14.81
CA ASP A 562 2.13 15.30 -15.90
C ASP A 562 2.04 13.85 -16.37
N PHE A 563 1.45 13.64 -17.55
CA PHE A 563 1.24 12.34 -18.19
C PHE A 563 1.66 12.39 -19.67
N PRO A 564 2.94 12.64 -19.98
CA PRO A 564 3.43 12.89 -21.34
C PRO A 564 3.24 11.71 -22.30
N SER A 565 3.26 10.48 -21.78
CA SER A 565 3.16 9.25 -22.58
C SER A 565 1.75 8.64 -22.65
N LEU A 566 0.78 9.17 -21.91
CA LEU A 566 -0.54 8.55 -21.80
C LEU A 566 -1.31 8.68 -23.11
N THR A 567 -1.69 7.55 -23.69
CA THR A 567 -2.38 7.50 -25.00
C THR A 567 -3.88 7.25 -24.88
N SER A 568 -4.31 6.54 -23.84
CA SER A 568 -5.70 6.12 -23.64
C SER A 568 -6.05 5.96 -22.16
N THR A 569 -7.25 6.38 -21.78
CA THR A 569 -7.91 6.08 -20.49
C THR A 569 -9.42 5.89 -20.70
N TYR A 570 -10.08 5.12 -19.83
CA TYR A 570 -11.54 4.96 -19.87
C TYR A 570 -12.27 6.07 -19.09
N TYR A 571 -11.65 6.59 -18.02
CA TYR A 571 -12.17 7.68 -17.22
C TYR A 571 -11.04 8.62 -16.80
N LEU A 572 -11.24 9.93 -16.99
CA LEU A 572 -10.31 10.99 -16.60
C LEU A 572 -11.06 12.01 -15.75
N MET A 573 -10.78 12.05 -14.46
CA MET A 573 -11.35 12.99 -13.51
C MET A 573 -10.25 13.76 -12.79
N ILE A 574 -10.29 15.09 -12.90
CA ILE A 574 -9.38 16.00 -12.21
C ILE A 574 -10.23 17.07 -11.53
N ILE A 575 -10.24 17.08 -10.20
CA ILE A 575 -11.07 17.96 -9.37
C ILE A 575 -10.19 18.78 -8.42
N GLY A 576 -10.34 20.12 -8.49
CA GLY A 576 -9.44 21.03 -7.79
C GLY A 576 -9.75 21.31 -6.32
N ASN A 577 -11.00 21.14 -5.85
CA ASN A 577 -11.38 21.53 -4.50
C ASN A 577 -12.10 20.39 -3.76
N VAL A 578 -11.56 19.97 -2.60
CA VAL A 578 -12.22 19.07 -1.65
C VAL A 578 -12.57 19.83 -0.37
N THR A 579 -13.33 20.93 -0.46
CA THR A 579 -14.04 21.47 0.72
C THR A 579 -15.50 21.07 0.67
N ARG A 580 -15.80 19.87 1.20
CA ARG A 580 -17.03 19.71 1.97
C ARG A 580 -16.72 20.25 3.37
N HIS A 581 -17.19 21.47 3.65
CA HIS A 581 -17.27 22.07 5.00
C HIS A 581 -16.07 21.84 5.93
N VAL A 582 -15.02 22.64 5.78
CA VAL A 582 -14.03 22.82 6.85
C VAL A 582 -14.11 24.27 7.33
N LEU A 583 -14.88 24.48 8.39
CA LEU A 583 -14.84 25.69 9.21
C LEU A 583 -13.56 25.64 10.07
N PHE A 584 -12.44 26.13 9.55
CA PHE A 584 -11.37 26.60 10.40
C PHE A 584 -11.19 28.11 10.20
N HIS A 585 -11.65 28.87 11.20
CA HIS A 585 -11.19 30.22 11.47
C HIS A 585 -9.71 30.15 11.86
N THR A 586 -8.82 30.17 10.89
CA THR A 586 -7.42 30.51 11.10
C THR A 586 -6.99 31.47 10.01
N GLN A 587 -6.41 32.58 10.45
CA GLN A 587 -5.94 33.70 9.63
C GLN A 587 -5.23 33.20 8.37
N GLN A 588 -5.71 33.66 7.21
CA GLN A 588 -5.01 33.48 5.93
C GLN A 588 -3.60 34.07 6.06
N PRO A 589 -2.53 33.31 5.80
CA PRO A 589 -1.23 33.89 5.55
C PRO A 589 -1.29 34.60 4.19
N GLU A 590 -0.83 35.85 4.14
CA GLU A 590 -0.60 36.56 2.88
C GLU A 590 0.42 35.78 2.03
N CYS A 591 -0.04 35.18 0.93
CA CYS A 591 0.84 34.55 -0.05
C CYS A 591 1.72 35.61 -0.72
N THR A 592 3.02 35.58 -0.38
CA THR A 592 4.04 36.32 -1.12
C THR A 592 4.32 35.61 -2.44
N VAL A 593 3.82 36.20 -3.53
CA VAL A 593 3.99 35.69 -4.90
C VAL A 593 5.48 35.77 -5.28
N SER A 594 6.16 34.63 -5.23
CA SER A 594 7.39 34.40 -6.00
C SER A 594 7.18 33.12 -6.82
N ASN A 595 6.95 33.32 -8.12
CA ASN A 595 6.56 32.35 -9.16
C ASN A 595 5.11 31.80 -9.08
N PRO A 596 4.18 32.26 -9.95
CA PRO A 596 2.90 31.59 -10.12
C PRO A 596 3.12 30.32 -10.94
N VAL A 597 3.17 29.16 -10.28
CA VAL A 597 3.07 27.87 -10.97
C VAL A 597 1.61 27.75 -11.44
N LEU A 598 1.38 28.03 -12.73
CA LEU A 598 0.09 27.77 -13.36
C LEU A 598 -0.26 26.29 -13.18
N PHE A 599 -1.47 26.00 -12.71
CA PHE A 599 -2.06 24.67 -12.82
C PHE A 599 -2.02 24.23 -14.28
N ARG A 600 -1.22 23.21 -14.57
CA ARG A 600 -0.95 22.73 -15.92
C ARG A 600 -1.24 21.24 -16.01
N LEU A 601 -2.03 20.89 -17.00
CA LEU A 601 -2.33 19.52 -17.39
C LEU A 601 -1.49 19.18 -18.61
N ASN A 602 -0.57 18.22 -18.50
CA ASN A 602 0.28 17.79 -19.61
C ASN A 602 -0.13 16.40 -20.11
N PHE A 603 -0.92 16.37 -21.19
CA PHE A 603 -1.41 15.16 -21.87
C PHE A 603 -1.21 15.25 -23.40
N PRO A 604 0.03 15.35 -23.90
CA PRO A 604 0.33 15.67 -25.29
C PRO A 604 0.03 14.49 -26.24
N LEU A 605 -0.01 13.25 -25.74
CA LEU A 605 -0.22 12.03 -26.52
C LEU A 605 -1.60 11.38 -26.31
N LEU A 606 -2.47 11.97 -25.48
CA LEU A 606 -3.78 11.39 -25.16
C LEU A 606 -4.71 11.45 -26.38
N ALA A 607 -4.91 10.30 -27.03
CA ALA A 607 -5.75 10.16 -28.22
C ALA A 607 -7.19 9.73 -27.89
N ASN A 608 -7.37 8.97 -26.80
CA ASN A 608 -8.67 8.50 -26.32
C ASN A 608 -8.87 8.85 -24.84
N GLY A 609 -9.74 9.82 -24.56
CA GLY A 609 -9.94 10.34 -23.20
C GLY A 609 -11.06 9.67 -22.40
N GLY A 610 -11.84 8.78 -23.02
CA GLY A 610 -13.01 8.17 -22.35
C GLY A 610 -13.98 9.23 -21.83
N THR A 611 -14.51 9.07 -20.61
CA THR A 611 -15.27 10.13 -19.94
C THR A 611 -14.33 11.09 -19.21
N MET A 612 -14.35 12.36 -19.60
CA MET A 612 -13.48 13.40 -19.07
C MET A 612 -14.27 14.39 -18.20
N ARG A 613 -13.81 14.61 -16.96
CA ARG A 613 -14.29 15.67 -16.05
C ARG A 613 -13.08 16.44 -15.52
N ILE A 614 -12.97 17.71 -15.88
CA ILE A 614 -11.97 18.62 -15.34
C ILE A 614 -12.73 19.76 -14.67
N SER A 615 -12.71 19.82 -13.34
CA SER A 615 -13.44 20.81 -12.57
C SER A 615 -12.60 21.44 -11.46
N ARG A 616 -12.82 22.72 -11.19
CA ARG A 616 -12.29 23.39 -9.99
C ARG A 616 -13.24 23.36 -8.78
N LYS A 617 -14.47 22.83 -8.93
CA LYS A 617 -15.47 22.72 -7.85
C LYS A 617 -15.56 21.28 -7.29
N PRO A 618 -15.97 21.09 -6.02
CA PRO A 618 -16.12 19.77 -5.41
C PRO A 618 -17.12 18.87 -6.13
N ALA A 619 -16.94 17.55 -6.00
CA ALA A 619 -17.78 16.52 -6.61
C ALA A 619 -19.27 16.57 -6.21
N SER A 620 -19.64 17.27 -5.13
CA SER A 620 -21.04 17.36 -4.68
C SER A 620 -21.96 18.24 -5.54
N ASP A 621 -21.42 19.02 -6.48
CA ASP A 621 -22.19 19.61 -7.60
C ASP A 621 -22.47 18.53 -8.67
N ASP A 622 -23.01 17.39 -8.25
CA ASP A 622 -23.15 16.18 -9.08
C ASP A 622 -24.41 16.18 -9.96
N ASP A 623 -25.16 17.28 -9.96
CA ASP A 623 -26.30 17.39 -10.84
C ASP A 623 -25.88 17.76 -12.25
N TRP A 624 -25.66 16.69 -13.03
CA TRP A 624 -25.79 16.70 -14.48
C TRP A 624 -27.06 17.42 -14.99
N TYR A 625 -28.06 17.64 -14.12
CA TYR A 625 -29.40 18.14 -14.42
C TYR A 625 -29.76 19.51 -13.85
N ASP A 626 -28.92 20.16 -13.01
CA ASP A 626 -29.32 21.39 -12.32
C ASP A 626 -28.71 22.67 -12.93
N TYR A 627 -29.48 23.77 -12.78
CA TYR A 627 -29.34 25.01 -13.52
C TYR A 627 -27.99 25.71 -13.30
N LEU A 628 -27.51 26.32 -14.39
CA LEU A 628 -26.26 27.04 -14.58
C LEU A 628 -26.07 28.22 -13.59
N THR A 629 -25.71 27.92 -12.34
CA THR A 629 -25.38 28.91 -11.31
C THR A 629 -23.91 29.31 -11.45
N VAL A 630 -23.69 30.56 -11.86
CA VAL A 630 -22.35 31.15 -12.02
C VAL A 630 -21.85 31.58 -10.65
N ASP A 631 -21.10 30.71 -10.00
CA ASP A 631 -20.42 31.03 -8.74
C ASP A 631 -19.11 31.77 -9.05
N ARG A 632 -18.94 32.97 -8.49
CA ARG A 632 -17.77 33.83 -8.72
C ARG A 632 -16.78 33.63 -7.59
N VAL A 633 -15.85 32.70 -7.76
CA VAL A 633 -14.66 32.58 -6.90
C VAL A 633 -13.42 32.84 -7.76
N ASP A 634 -12.50 33.66 -7.26
CA ASP A 634 -11.23 34.02 -7.90
C ASP A 634 -10.29 32.80 -7.97
N HIS A 635 -10.57 31.88 -8.89
CA HIS A 635 -9.68 30.75 -9.17
C HIS A 635 -8.59 31.13 -10.18
N LEU A 636 -7.41 30.52 -10.05
CA LEU A 636 -6.32 30.68 -11.01
C LEU A 636 -6.74 30.22 -12.42
N PRO A 637 -6.19 30.85 -13.49
CA PRO A 637 -6.46 30.47 -14.86
C PRO A 637 -6.15 28.99 -15.13
N LEU A 638 -7.05 28.33 -15.85
CA LEU A 638 -6.96 26.93 -16.27
C LEU A 638 -6.72 26.85 -17.78
N ASP A 639 -5.55 26.35 -18.17
CA ASP A 639 -5.20 26.07 -19.57
C ASP A 639 -5.47 24.59 -19.90
N ILE A 640 -6.38 24.34 -20.84
CA ILE A 640 -6.77 22.99 -21.25
C ILE A 640 -6.35 22.77 -22.69
N ASN A 641 -5.34 21.93 -22.89
CA ASN A 641 -4.79 21.63 -24.20
C ASN A 641 -4.60 20.12 -24.39
N PHE A 642 -5.39 19.52 -25.29
CA PHE A 642 -5.25 18.13 -25.71
C PHE A 642 -4.97 18.08 -27.23
N PRO A 643 -3.71 18.17 -27.67
CA PRO A 643 -3.36 18.42 -29.06
C PRO A 643 -3.66 17.23 -30.00
N VAL A 644 -3.69 16.00 -29.47
CA VAL A 644 -3.91 14.79 -30.28
C VAL A 644 -5.19 14.02 -29.95
N LEU A 645 -6.02 14.53 -29.04
CA LEU A 645 -7.28 13.89 -28.63
C LEU A 645 -8.20 13.74 -29.84
N GLN A 646 -8.59 12.50 -30.14
CA GLN A 646 -9.45 12.14 -31.27
C GLN A 646 -10.85 11.73 -30.81
N ASN A 647 -10.92 10.99 -29.69
CA ASN A 647 -12.13 10.35 -29.19
C ASN A 647 -12.34 10.64 -27.69
N ALA A 648 -13.59 10.88 -27.31
CA ALA A 648 -14.07 10.89 -25.93
C ALA A 648 -15.50 10.33 -25.87
N SER A 649 -15.94 9.85 -24.71
CA SER A 649 -17.32 9.43 -24.45
C SER A 649 -18.18 10.61 -24.02
N SER A 650 -17.64 11.44 -23.13
CA SER A 650 -18.24 12.68 -22.64
C SER A 650 -17.16 13.61 -22.10
N VAL A 651 -17.41 14.92 -22.16
CA VAL A 651 -16.46 15.95 -21.73
C VAL A 651 -17.18 16.98 -20.87
N TYR A 652 -16.72 17.16 -19.65
CA TYR A 652 -17.21 18.16 -18.71
C TYR A 652 -16.03 19.03 -18.24
N LEU A 653 -16.08 20.31 -18.53
CA LEU A 653 -15.04 21.28 -18.16
C LEU A 653 -15.66 22.39 -17.31
N GLN A 654 -15.05 22.70 -16.17
CA GLN A 654 -15.52 23.75 -15.26
C GLN A 654 -14.36 24.51 -14.58
N GLY A 655 -14.33 25.84 -14.72
CA GLY A 655 -13.35 26.68 -14.02
C GLY A 655 -13.11 28.06 -14.68
N ASN A 656 -12.03 28.75 -14.25
CA ASN A 656 -11.53 29.97 -14.91
C ASN A 656 -10.71 29.58 -16.15
N ILE A 657 -11.36 29.07 -17.19
CA ILE A 657 -10.68 28.51 -18.35
C ILE A 657 -10.11 29.66 -19.20
N SER A 658 -8.79 29.79 -19.26
CA SER A 658 -8.11 30.83 -20.06
C SER A 658 -7.97 30.43 -21.52
N SER A 659 -7.82 29.14 -21.79
CA SER A 659 -7.61 28.58 -23.13
C SER A 659 -8.13 27.15 -23.18
N LEU A 660 -8.76 26.82 -24.30
CA LEU A 660 -9.29 25.50 -24.60
C LEU A 660 -8.90 25.10 -26.02
N SER A 661 -8.10 24.04 -26.16
CA SER A 661 -7.61 23.55 -27.45
C SER A 661 -7.73 22.03 -27.56
N MET A 662 -8.54 21.57 -28.51
CA MET A 662 -8.74 20.14 -28.82
C MET A 662 -8.84 19.95 -30.35
N PRO A 663 -7.79 20.26 -31.13
CA PRO A 663 -7.90 20.48 -32.58
C PRO A 663 -8.17 19.21 -33.40
N ARG A 664 -7.84 18.03 -32.86
CA ARG A 664 -8.04 16.73 -33.54
C ARG A 664 -9.28 15.98 -33.07
N LEU A 665 -10.07 16.56 -32.16
CA LEU A 665 -11.25 15.89 -31.61
C LEU A 665 -12.27 15.70 -32.73
N SER A 666 -12.70 14.45 -32.96
CA SER A 666 -13.58 14.12 -34.08
C SER A 666 -14.83 13.39 -33.64
N ARG A 667 -14.85 12.85 -32.43
CA ARG A 667 -15.93 12.02 -31.91
C ARG A 667 -16.13 12.23 -30.40
N ILE A 668 -17.38 12.49 -30.00
CA ILE A 668 -17.82 12.46 -28.61
C ILE A 668 -19.04 11.53 -28.50
N ALA A 669 -18.82 10.25 -28.19
CA ALA A 669 -19.88 9.24 -28.08
C ALA A 669 -19.37 7.98 -27.35
N ASP A 670 -20.21 7.38 -26.50
CA ASP A 670 -19.96 6.04 -25.94
C ASP A 670 -20.57 4.94 -26.83
N GLU A 671 -19.76 3.96 -27.24
CA GLU A 671 -20.21 2.80 -28.01
C GLU A 671 -21.00 1.78 -27.17
N ARG A 672 -20.78 1.75 -25.84
CA ARG A 672 -21.41 0.77 -24.93
C ARG A 672 -22.73 1.28 -24.37
N ARG A 673 -22.89 2.59 -24.21
CA ARG A 673 -24.12 3.22 -23.70
C ARG A 673 -24.73 4.13 -24.75
N LEU A 674 -25.86 3.68 -25.32
CA LEU A 674 -26.68 4.38 -26.32
C LEU A 674 -27.23 5.76 -25.88
N ARG A 675 -26.79 6.35 -24.76
CA ARG A 675 -27.25 7.64 -24.21
C ARG A 675 -26.12 8.64 -23.91
N GLU A 676 -24.84 8.30 -24.10
CA GLU A 676 -23.72 9.15 -23.68
C GLU A 676 -22.97 9.72 -24.89
N GLY A 677 -22.88 11.04 -24.95
CA GLY A 677 -22.30 11.83 -26.05
C GLY A 677 -22.50 13.32 -25.76
N ARG A 678 -21.93 13.79 -24.65
CA ARG A 678 -22.22 15.11 -24.06
C ARG A 678 -20.97 15.95 -23.92
N LEU A 679 -21.07 17.23 -24.30
CA LEU A 679 -20.04 18.23 -24.07
C LEU A 679 -20.62 19.36 -23.21
N ARG A 680 -20.06 19.57 -22.02
CA ARG A 680 -20.46 20.64 -21.10
C ARG A 680 -19.26 21.50 -20.74
N ILE A 681 -19.37 22.81 -20.93
CA ILE A 681 -18.32 23.80 -20.63
C ILE A 681 -18.91 24.88 -19.74
N LEU A 682 -18.40 25.00 -18.51
CA LEU A 682 -18.79 26.02 -17.54
C LEU A 682 -17.58 26.89 -17.24
N THR A 683 -17.54 28.10 -17.81
CA THR A 683 -16.39 28.98 -17.71
C THR A 683 -16.72 30.26 -16.95
N HIS A 684 -15.82 30.74 -16.13
CA HIS A 684 -15.93 32.04 -15.47
C HIS A 684 -14.62 32.83 -15.63
N GLY A 685 -14.61 34.09 -15.19
CA GLY A 685 -13.43 34.96 -15.36
C GLY A 685 -13.42 35.66 -16.73
N ASN A 686 -12.34 35.48 -17.49
CA ASN A 686 -12.22 36.12 -18.80
C ASN A 686 -13.13 35.47 -19.85
N PRO A 687 -13.60 36.21 -20.87
CA PRO A 687 -14.38 35.64 -21.96
C PRO A 687 -13.61 34.54 -22.71
N LEU A 688 -14.11 33.31 -22.70
CA LEU A 688 -13.52 32.16 -23.39
C LEU A 688 -14.02 32.08 -24.84
N ASN A 689 -13.11 31.94 -25.79
CA ASN A 689 -13.46 31.61 -27.18
C ASN A 689 -13.54 30.10 -27.35
N ILE A 690 -14.75 29.58 -27.59
CA ILE A 690 -15.00 28.16 -27.78
C ILE A 690 -15.12 27.89 -29.29
N SER A 691 -14.11 27.20 -29.84
CA SER A 691 -14.10 26.73 -31.22
C SER A 691 -13.84 25.22 -31.22
N LEU A 692 -14.85 24.46 -31.64
CA LEU A 692 -14.74 23.01 -31.72
C LEU A 692 -14.45 22.58 -33.16
N PRO A 693 -13.64 21.53 -33.38
CA PRO A 693 -13.47 20.91 -34.70
C PRO A 693 -14.76 20.20 -35.17
N SER A 694 -14.68 19.53 -36.32
CA SER A 694 -15.79 18.75 -36.88
C SER A 694 -16.13 17.52 -36.02
N LEU A 695 -17.12 17.66 -35.15
CA LEU A 695 -17.57 16.59 -34.25
C LEU A 695 -18.66 15.73 -34.89
N SER A 696 -18.44 14.42 -34.91
CA SER A 696 -19.44 13.40 -35.26
C SER A 696 -20.09 12.82 -34.00
N LEU A 697 -21.37 12.46 -34.11
CA LEU A 697 -22.15 11.72 -33.08
C LEU A 697 -22.40 12.44 -31.74
N LEU A 698 -22.01 13.72 -31.59
CA LEU A 698 -22.34 14.53 -30.42
C LEU A 698 -23.86 14.70 -30.29
N ARG A 699 -24.41 14.44 -29.09
CA ARG A 699 -25.85 14.50 -28.82
C ARG A 699 -26.29 15.71 -28.03
N ASP A 700 -25.53 16.09 -27.01
CA ASP A 700 -25.85 17.23 -26.15
C ASP A 700 -24.66 18.17 -26.06
N ILE A 701 -24.91 19.46 -26.22
CA ILE A 701 -23.92 20.51 -25.97
C ILE A 701 -24.50 21.56 -25.02
N SER A 702 -23.73 21.90 -23.99
CA SER A 702 -24.07 22.93 -23.02
C SER A 702 -22.86 23.81 -22.74
N ALA A 703 -23.01 25.13 -22.92
CA ALA A 703 -21.95 26.10 -22.63
C ALA A 703 -22.50 27.23 -21.74
N ALA A 704 -21.81 27.57 -20.65
CA ALA A 704 -22.28 28.63 -19.78
C ALA A 704 -21.18 29.47 -19.14
N GLY A 705 -21.55 30.71 -18.77
CA GLY A 705 -20.73 31.67 -18.05
C GLY A 705 -20.09 32.72 -18.98
N THR A 706 -18.80 33.02 -18.81
CA THR A 706 -18.12 34.11 -19.55
C THR A 706 -17.65 33.63 -20.93
N ILE A 707 -18.54 33.67 -21.92
CA ILE A 707 -18.29 33.20 -23.29
C ILE A 707 -17.99 34.40 -24.20
N GLY A 708 -16.84 34.39 -24.87
CA GLY A 708 -16.43 35.41 -25.84
C GLY A 708 -16.94 35.12 -27.25
N ASN A 709 -16.79 33.88 -27.70
CA ASN A 709 -17.24 33.42 -29.02
C ASN A 709 -17.59 31.93 -28.97
N LEU A 710 -18.50 31.50 -29.84
CA LEU A 710 -18.96 30.11 -29.93
C LEU A 710 -19.09 29.71 -31.41
N SER A 711 -18.39 28.66 -31.84
CA SER A 711 -18.39 28.21 -33.24
C SER A 711 -18.35 26.68 -33.40
N PHE A 712 -19.11 26.15 -34.36
CA PHE A 712 -19.32 24.71 -34.59
C PHE A 712 -19.26 24.32 -36.08
N PRO A 713 -18.10 24.45 -36.75
CA PRO A 713 -17.97 24.41 -38.22
C PRO A 713 -18.51 23.17 -38.95
N SER A 714 -18.85 22.06 -38.29
CA SER A 714 -19.39 20.87 -38.97
C SER A 714 -20.42 20.08 -38.17
N LEU A 715 -21.05 20.69 -37.16
CA LEU A 715 -22.09 20.04 -36.38
C LEU A 715 -23.45 20.15 -37.11
N LEU A 716 -23.98 19.05 -37.64
CA LEU A 716 -25.22 19.07 -38.44
C LEU A 716 -26.48 18.70 -37.64
N ASN A 717 -26.39 17.73 -36.74
CA ASN A 717 -27.54 17.18 -36.02
C ASN A 717 -27.22 17.05 -34.53
N ILE A 718 -28.11 17.52 -33.66
CA ILE A 718 -27.96 17.43 -32.21
C ILE A 718 -29.32 17.12 -31.53
N GLN A 719 -29.31 16.56 -30.32
CA GLN A 719 -30.52 16.36 -29.52
C GLN A 719 -30.81 17.61 -28.69
N ARG A 720 -29.83 18.08 -27.91
CA ARG A 720 -29.97 19.26 -27.04
C ARG A 720 -28.85 20.27 -27.26
N PHE A 721 -29.23 21.53 -27.34
CA PHE A 721 -28.31 22.66 -27.44
C PHE A 721 -28.64 23.69 -26.37
N GLU A 722 -27.70 23.98 -25.48
CA GLU A 722 -27.88 24.90 -24.37
C GLU A 722 -26.74 25.91 -24.28
N VAL A 723 -27.08 27.19 -24.18
CA VAL A 723 -26.12 28.28 -23.94
C VAL A 723 -26.69 29.22 -22.88
N ASN A 724 -25.90 29.54 -21.85
CA ASN A 724 -26.22 30.59 -20.89
C ASN A 724 -25.02 31.51 -20.66
N THR A 725 -25.03 32.70 -21.28
CA THR A 725 -23.87 33.60 -21.25
C THR A 725 -24.05 34.75 -20.27
N SER A 726 -23.00 35.12 -19.53
CA SER A 726 -22.98 36.33 -18.70
C SER A 726 -22.37 37.54 -19.43
N THR A 727 -21.69 37.30 -20.54
CA THR A 727 -21.04 38.31 -21.39
C THR A 727 -21.77 38.48 -22.72
N PRO A 728 -21.76 39.69 -23.34
CA PRO A 728 -22.41 39.93 -24.64
C PRO A 728 -21.96 38.94 -25.71
N LEU A 729 -22.84 38.03 -26.13
CA LEU A 729 -22.55 36.98 -27.11
C LEU A 729 -23.46 37.10 -28.35
N LYS A 730 -22.92 36.83 -29.53
CA LYS A 730 -23.71 36.57 -30.74
C LYS A 730 -23.72 35.07 -30.97
N VAL A 731 -24.91 34.47 -30.98
CA VAL A 731 -25.06 33.02 -31.12
C VAL A 731 -25.41 32.70 -32.57
N ALA A 732 -24.47 32.09 -33.29
CA ALA A 732 -24.67 31.58 -34.64
C ALA A 732 -24.80 30.06 -34.58
N LEU A 733 -25.94 29.50 -35.03
CA LEU A 733 -26.17 28.06 -35.03
C LEU A 733 -25.67 27.40 -36.33
N GLU A 734 -25.14 28.14 -37.30
CA GLU A 734 -24.63 27.58 -38.55
C GLU A 734 -23.40 26.66 -38.30
N PRO A 735 -23.34 25.44 -38.89
CA PRO A 735 -24.20 24.87 -39.94
C PRO A 735 -25.26 23.87 -39.41
N ILE A 736 -25.67 23.94 -38.14
CA ILE A 736 -26.64 23.01 -37.52
C ILE A 736 -27.94 23.00 -38.33
N GLN A 737 -28.40 21.80 -38.70
CA GLN A 737 -29.61 21.56 -39.48
C GLN A 737 -30.77 21.06 -38.62
N THR A 738 -30.53 20.20 -37.63
CA THR A 738 -31.60 19.66 -36.78
C THR A 738 -31.25 19.65 -35.29
N ILE A 739 -32.22 20.06 -34.47
CA ILE A 739 -32.22 19.95 -33.00
C ILE A 739 -33.45 19.13 -32.61
N ASN A 740 -33.25 17.91 -32.13
CA ASN A 740 -34.35 16.94 -31.99
C ASN A 740 -35.12 17.01 -30.66
N GLU A 741 -34.63 17.72 -29.64
CA GLU A 741 -35.32 17.89 -28.36
C GLU A 741 -35.42 19.36 -27.93
N VAL A 742 -34.33 19.96 -27.44
CA VAL A 742 -34.39 21.26 -26.74
C VAL A 742 -33.31 22.21 -27.26
N LEU A 743 -33.71 23.46 -27.52
CA LEU A 743 -32.84 24.61 -27.75
C LEU A 743 -33.04 25.63 -26.61
N ASN A 744 -32.03 25.81 -25.76
CA ASN A 744 -32.00 26.81 -24.70
C ASN A 744 -30.92 27.86 -25.00
N ILE A 745 -31.31 29.13 -25.13
CA ILE A 745 -30.39 30.26 -25.24
C ILE A 745 -30.79 31.28 -24.18
N LEU A 746 -29.94 31.45 -23.16
CA LEU A 746 -30.22 32.22 -21.95
C LEU A 746 -29.12 33.26 -21.69
N GLY A 747 -29.46 34.32 -20.95
CA GLY A 747 -28.50 35.30 -20.44
C GLY A 747 -28.23 36.47 -21.39
N ASN A 748 -27.02 37.02 -21.33
CA ASN A 748 -26.63 38.26 -22.01
C ASN A 748 -26.18 38.04 -23.48
N PHE A 749 -27.08 37.60 -24.36
CA PHE A 749 -26.79 37.52 -25.80
C PHE A 749 -27.45 38.67 -26.59
N THR A 750 -26.77 39.13 -27.64
CA THR A 750 -27.13 40.32 -28.44
C THR A 750 -27.76 39.98 -29.79
N ALA A 751 -27.51 38.78 -30.32
CA ALA A 751 -28.10 38.30 -31.57
C ALA A 751 -28.13 36.77 -31.60
N VAL A 752 -29.11 36.20 -32.31
CA VAL A 752 -29.22 34.77 -32.58
C VAL A 752 -29.47 34.60 -34.08
N SER A 753 -28.72 33.70 -34.73
CA SER A 753 -28.97 33.30 -36.12
C SER A 753 -29.16 31.78 -36.21
N MET A 754 -30.23 31.38 -36.90
CA MET A 754 -30.69 29.99 -37.07
C MET A 754 -30.93 29.71 -38.56
N SER A 755 -30.14 30.32 -39.45
CA SER A 755 -30.43 30.33 -40.89
C SER A 755 -30.40 28.94 -41.53
N THR A 756 -29.56 28.04 -41.02
CA THR A 756 -29.41 26.65 -41.50
C THR A 756 -30.35 25.66 -40.83
N VAL A 757 -30.96 26.01 -39.68
CA VAL A 757 -31.78 25.07 -38.91
C VAL A 757 -33.09 24.82 -39.64
N THR A 758 -33.50 23.56 -39.77
CA THR A 758 -34.74 23.15 -40.46
C THR A 758 -35.74 22.45 -39.53
N LYS A 759 -35.28 21.96 -38.37
CA LYS A 759 -36.12 21.24 -37.40
C LYS A 759 -35.68 21.56 -35.98
N ILE A 760 -36.64 21.96 -35.13
CA ILE A 760 -36.51 22.12 -33.67
C ILE A 760 -37.80 21.59 -33.02
N VAL A 761 -37.74 21.04 -31.80
CA VAL A 761 -38.94 20.58 -31.05
C VAL A 761 -39.36 21.60 -29.99
N THR A 762 -38.49 21.94 -29.04
CA THR A 762 -38.74 22.92 -27.97
C THR A 762 -37.68 24.02 -27.98
N THR A 763 -38.09 25.27 -27.83
CA THR A 763 -37.19 26.44 -27.88
C THR A 763 -37.46 27.41 -26.74
N HIS A 764 -36.44 27.72 -25.94
CA HIS A 764 -36.45 28.81 -24.95
C HIS A 764 -35.32 29.81 -25.27
N ILE A 765 -35.67 31.04 -25.62
CA ILE A 765 -34.73 32.12 -25.97
C ILE A 765 -35.01 33.32 -25.04
N LEU A 766 -34.25 33.43 -23.95
CA LEU A 766 -34.47 34.43 -22.90
C LEU A 766 -33.22 35.32 -22.77
N SER A 767 -33.25 36.51 -23.37
CA SER A 767 -32.13 37.47 -23.32
C SER A 767 -32.31 38.47 -22.19
N ASP A 768 -31.23 38.70 -21.44
CA ASP A 768 -31.09 39.82 -20.50
C ASP A 768 -30.55 41.10 -21.18
N SER A 769 -30.17 41.01 -22.46
CA SER A 769 -29.58 42.14 -23.21
C SER A 769 -30.65 43.12 -23.71
N GLY A 770 -30.35 44.42 -23.57
CA GLY A 770 -31.13 45.49 -24.16
C GLY A 770 -31.08 45.54 -25.70
N ASP A 771 -30.14 44.84 -26.32
CA ASP A 771 -29.89 44.86 -27.76
C ASP A 771 -30.62 43.75 -28.54
N PHE A 772 -31.19 42.77 -27.84
CA PHE A 772 -31.91 41.65 -28.47
C PHE A 772 -33.43 41.88 -28.45
N HIS A 773 -34.06 41.75 -29.62
CA HIS A 773 -35.51 41.82 -29.78
C HIS A 773 -36.04 40.52 -30.41
N CYS A 774 -37.08 39.91 -29.83
CA CYS A 774 -37.69 38.68 -30.37
C CYS A 774 -38.18 38.80 -31.82
N SER A 775 -38.49 40.02 -32.28
CA SER A 775 -38.84 40.29 -33.69
C SER A 775 -37.72 39.95 -34.67
N SER A 776 -36.46 39.97 -34.24
CA SER A 776 -35.29 39.69 -35.09
C SER A 776 -35.21 38.24 -35.57
N ILE A 777 -35.77 37.30 -34.81
CA ILE A 777 -35.73 35.85 -35.12
C ILE A 777 -37.09 35.26 -35.51
N THR A 778 -38.13 36.10 -35.55
CA THR A 778 -39.51 35.64 -35.79
C THR A 778 -39.67 34.98 -37.16
N SER A 779 -39.07 35.53 -38.21
CA SER A 779 -39.11 34.96 -39.57
C SER A 779 -38.42 33.59 -39.65
N GLU A 780 -37.30 33.42 -38.95
CA GLU A 780 -36.55 32.16 -38.91
C GLU A 780 -37.32 31.08 -38.13
N LEU A 781 -37.92 31.43 -36.99
CA LEU A 781 -38.77 30.51 -36.22
C LEU A 781 -40.01 30.09 -37.01
N MET A 782 -40.68 31.03 -37.70
CA MET A 782 -41.81 30.69 -38.58
C MET A 782 -41.41 29.75 -39.72
N ARG A 783 -40.22 29.94 -40.30
CA ARG A 783 -39.67 29.05 -41.34
C ARG A 783 -39.52 27.61 -40.83
N ILE A 784 -38.99 27.45 -39.60
CA ILE A 784 -38.75 26.16 -38.97
C ILE A 784 -40.06 25.47 -38.54
N ASN A 785 -41.06 26.24 -38.10
CA ASN A 785 -42.32 25.75 -37.53
C ASN A 785 -43.37 25.33 -38.58
N THR A 786 -42.95 25.00 -39.81
CA THR A 786 -43.84 24.56 -40.90
C THR A 786 -44.09 23.03 -40.90
N GLY A 787 -43.56 22.29 -39.92
CA GLY A 787 -43.69 20.84 -39.77
C GLY A 787 -44.92 20.35 -38.97
N ARG A 788 -45.15 19.03 -38.93
CA ARG A 788 -46.34 18.36 -38.33
C ARG A 788 -46.51 18.48 -36.79
N TYR A 789 -45.61 19.13 -36.08
CA TYR A 789 -45.66 19.30 -34.62
C TYR A 789 -45.44 20.78 -34.26
N PRO A 790 -46.32 21.42 -33.46
CA PRO A 790 -46.13 22.82 -33.08
C PRO A 790 -44.88 22.95 -32.19
N THR A 791 -43.92 23.79 -32.58
CA THR A 791 -42.80 24.14 -31.70
C THR A 791 -43.33 24.95 -30.50
N VAL A 792 -43.06 24.49 -29.28
CA VAL A 792 -43.28 25.32 -28.09
C VAL A 792 -42.11 26.29 -28.02
N SER A 793 -42.36 27.55 -28.40
CA SER A 793 -41.34 28.61 -28.44
C SER A 793 -41.65 29.69 -27.41
N GLU A 794 -40.78 29.84 -26.42
CA GLU A 794 -40.80 30.96 -25.48
C GLU A 794 -39.66 31.92 -25.83
N CYS A 795 -39.98 33.19 -26.12
CA CYS A 795 -38.98 34.22 -26.36
C CYS A 795 -39.22 35.45 -25.49
N ARG A 796 -38.18 35.89 -24.77
CA ARG A 796 -38.17 37.11 -23.96
C ARG A 796 -36.94 37.95 -24.32
N GLY A 797 -37.15 39.22 -24.61
CA GLY A 797 -36.10 40.20 -24.97
C GLY A 797 -36.58 41.63 -24.77
N ALA A 798 -35.79 42.62 -25.18
CA ALA A 798 -36.10 44.03 -24.98
C ALA A 798 -37.43 44.43 -25.69
N PRO A 799 -38.28 45.27 -25.06
CA PRO A 799 -39.55 45.69 -25.65
C PRO A 799 -39.33 46.44 -26.97
N PRO A 800 -40.19 46.25 -27.99
CA PRO A 800 -40.03 46.92 -29.28
C PRO A 800 -40.15 48.44 -29.13
N LYS A 801 -39.19 49.20 -29.70
CA LYS A 801 -39.30 50.66 -29.81
C LYS A 801 -40.48 51.01 -30.73
N SER A 802 -41.59 51.49 -30.17
CA SER A 802 -42.74 51.94 -30.94
C SER A 802 -42.36 53.18 -31.77
N LYS A 803 -42.52 53.09 -33.09
CA LYS A 803 -42.53 54.24 -34.01
C LYS A 803 -43.97 54.53 -34.39
N LEU A 804 -44.61 55.57 -33.82
CA LEU A 804 -45.72 56.27 -34.48
C LEU A 804 -45.90 57.71 -33.92
N PRO A 805 -46.47 58.64 -34.71
CA PRO A 805 -46.08 60.04 -34.80
C PRO A 805 -46.96 61.02 -34.01
N LEU A 806 -46.39 62.20 -33.72
CA LEU A 806 -47.09 63.42 -33.32
C LEU A 806 -48.15 63.86 -34.35
N LYS A 807 -49.41 64.05 -33.93
CA LYS A 807 -50.25 65.23 -34.25
C LYS A 807 -51.61 65.23 -33.54
N LEU A 808 -52.06 66.44 -33.23
CA LEU A 808 -53.28 66.92 -32.54
C LEU A 808 -53.27 66.74 -31.02
N GLY A 809 -53.22 67.78 -30.17
CA GLY A 809 -53.47 69.20 -30.38
C GLY A 809 -54.91 69.58 -30.00
N LEU A 810 -55.02 70.21 -28.83
CA LEU A 810 -56.11 71.02 -28.28
C LEU A 810 -57.36 70.34 -27.68
N GLY A 811 -57.48 70.52 -26.36
CA GLY A 811 -58.67 70.33 -25.54
C GLY A 811 -58.40 70.82 -24.12
N LEU A 812 -58.36 72.14 -23.94
CA LEU A 812 -58.35 72.84 -22.65
C LEU A 812 -59.52 72.36 -21.77
N GLY A 813 -59.27 72.17 -20.47
CA GLY A 813 -60.37 71.97 -19.52
C GLY A 813 -59.94 71.61 -18.10
N LEU A 814 -59.56 72.63 -17.33
CA LEU A 814 -59.76 72.74 -15.86
C LEU A 814 -59.07 71.68 -14.95
N GLY A 815 -58.06 72.13 -14.18
CA GLY A 815 -57.56 71.33 -13.06
C GLY A 815 -56.29 71.79 -12.34
N ILE A 816 -55.75 72.98 -12.63
CA ILE A 816 -54.58 73.55 -11.91
C ILE A 816 -55.09 74.72 -11.06
N PRO A 817 -55.92 74.46 -10.03
CA PRO A 817 -55.59 74.94 -8.69
C PRO A 817 -56.15 74.08 -7.53
N VAL A 818 -56.34 72.77 -7.71
CA VAL A 818 -56.82 71.87 -6.62
C VAL A 818 -55.69 71.03 -6.00
N PHE A 819 -54.67 70.68 -6.76
CA PHE A 819 -53.55 69.86 -6.27
C PHE A 819 -52.56 70.59 -5.35
N LEU A 820 -52.49 71.92 -5.40
CA LEU A 820 -51.61 72.72 -4.54
C LEU A 820 -52.26 73.15 -3.22
N VAL A 821 -53.58 73.06 -3.10
CA VAL A 821 -54.31 73.26 -1.84
C VAL A 821 -54.39 71.96 -1.04
N VAL A 822 -54.49 70.81 -1.72
CA VAL A 822 -54.45 69.47 -1.09
C VAL A 822 -53.03 69.14 -0.58
N ALA A 823 -51.98 69.54 -1.29
CA ALA A 823 -50.58 69.34 -0.84
C ALA A 823 -50.16 70.26 0.33
N TYR A 824 -50.87 71.37 0.57
CA TYR A 824 -50.60 72.28 1.69
C TYR A 824 -51.39 71.90 2.96
N LEU A 825 -52.60 71.34 2.81
CA LEU A 825 -53.41 70.85 3.94
C LEU A 825 -53.05 69.43 4.39
N LEU A 826 -52.53 68.56 3.51
CA LEU A 826 -51.98 67.25 3.91
C LEU A 826 -50.64 67.35 4.65
N ARG A 827 -49.95 68.49 4.57
CA ARG A 827 -48.70 68.75 5.31
C ARG A 827 -48.93 69.32 6.72
N LEU A 828 -50.17 69.69 7.07
CA LEU A 828 -50.57 70.20 8.40
C LEU A 828 -51.35 69.17 9.24
N CYS A 829 -51.67 67.99 8.70
CA CYS A 829 -52.36 66.90 9.42
C CYS A 829 -51.50 65.65 9.70
N CYS A 830 -50.20 65.63 9.36
CA CYS A 830 -49.32 64.46 9.57
C CYS A 830 -48.15 64.72 10.53
N LEU A 831 -48.24 65.75 11.36
CA LEU A 831 -47.59 65.80 12.67
C LEU A 831 -48.67 65.42 13.70
N ASP A 832 -48.38 64.41 14.53
CA ASP A 832 -49.18 63.89 15.67
C ASP A 832 -50.03 62.61 15.49
N LEU A 833 -49.72 61.74 14.52
CA LEU A 833 -50.23 60.36 14.49
C LEU A 833 -49.11 59.33 14.23
N TRP A 834 -48.16 59.24 15.16
CA TRP A 834 -47.42 58.00 15.40
C TRP A 834 -48.09 57.30 16.60
N GLY A 835 -48.96 56.34 16.31
CA GLY A 835 -49.67 55.54 17.31
C GLY A 835 -50.78 54.69 16.69
N SER A 836 -50.84 53.41 17.11
CA SER A 836 -51.86 52.35 16.87
C SER A 836 -52.07 51.89 15.41
N GLU A 837 -51.56 50.73 15.00
CA GLU A 837 -51.98 49.33 15.27
C GLU A 837 -52.86 48.72 14.16
N MET A 838 -52.66 47.41 13.97
CA MET A 838 -53.52 46.39 13.34
C MET A 838 -53.18 45.95 11.90
N TRP A 839 -52.15 45.09 11.82
CA TRP A 839 -52.24 43.87 11.03
C TRP A 839 -52.71 42.75 11.98
N THR A 840 -53.96 42.31 11.86
CA THR A 840 -54.50 41.17 12.60
C THR A 840 -54.35 39.86 11.80
N PRO A 841 -53.63 38.87 12.34
CA PRO A 841 -53.62 37.48 11.89
C PRO A 841 -54.63 36.64 12.70
N GLN A 842 -55.00 35.47 12.19
CA GLN A 842 -55.68 34.39 12.92
C GLN A 842 -55.32 33.03 12.27
N PRO A 843 -55.34 31.88 12.99
CA PRO A 843 -54.64 31.59 14.25
C PRO A 843 -54.11 30.12 14.40
N GLU A 844 -53.26 29.93 15.44
CA GLU A 844 -53.05 28.76 16.33
C GLU A 844 -52.53 27.41 15.77
N VAL A 845 -51.55 26.71 16.39
CA VAL A 845 -51.48 26.26 17.81
C VAL A 845 -50.01 26.10 18.28
N LYS A 846 -49.72 26.48 19.54
CA LYS A 846 -48.51 26.15 20.32
C LYS A 846 -48.84 25.07 21.36
N PRO A 847 -47.84 24.29 21.83
CA PRO A 847 -47.56 24.34 23.27
C PRO A 847 -46.02 24.36 23.54
N PRO A 848 -45.52 24.31 24.79
CA PRO A 848 -44.88 25.45 25.45
C PRO A 848 -43.36 25.27 25.66
N GLU A 849 -42.64 26.37 25.88
CA GLU A 849 -41.34 26.32 26.58
C GLU A 849 -41.59 26.47 28.07
N TYR A 850 -40.92 25.65 28.91
CA TYR A 850 -40.49 26.10 30.23
C TYR A 850 -39.20 25.41 30.69
N GLU A 851 -38.29 26.27 31.15
CA GLU A 851 -37.27 26.16 32.20
C GLU A 851 -35.97 25.34 32.08
N LEU A 852 -34.88 26.09 32.24
CA LEU A 852 -33.54 25.69 32.68
C LEU A 852 -33.59 25.01 34.05
N GLY A 853 -33.31 23.71 34.07
CA GLY A 853 -32.97 22.94 35.26
C GLY A 853 -31.46 22.65 35.33
N VAL A 854 -30.87 22.96 36.48
CA VAL A 854 -29.49 22.61 36.90
C VAL A 854 -29.24 21.10 36.76
N PRO A 855 -28.05 20.61 36.34
CA PRO A 855 -27.77 19.18 36.34
C PRO A 855 -27.53 18.67 37.77
N PRO A 856 -28.19 17.59 38.22
CA PRO A 856 -27.77 16.83 39.39
C PRO A 856 -26.67 15.83 39.02
N THR A 857 -25.80 15.57 40.00
CA THR A 857 -24.66 14.65 40.02
C THR A 857 -25.02 13.16 40.02
N TYR A 858 -24.19 12.37 39.32
CA TYR A 858 -23.81 10.94 39.43
C TYR A 858 -24.86 9.84 39.73
N ALA A 859 -24.92 8.80 38.86
CA ALA A 859 -24.84 7.38 39.24
C ALA A 859 -24.70 6.43 38.02
N THR A 860 -23.96 5.34 38.27
CA THR A 860 -23.78 4.08 37.54
C THR A 860 -25.07 3.37 37.12
N GLU A 861 -25.10 2.75 35.94
CA GLU A 861 -25.61 1.38 35.63
C GLU A 861 -25.61 1.11 34.11
N GLY A 862 -25.04 -0.02 33.68
CA GLY A 862 -25.23 -0.58 32.32
C GLY A 862 -26.63 -1.17 32.15
N PRO A 863 -27.13 -1.46 30.93
CA PRO A 863 -27.19 -2.86 30.42
C PRO A 863 -27.41 -2.93 28.87
N PRO A 864 -27.99 -3.97 28.22
CA PRO A 864 -28.04 -5.43 28.44
C PRO A 864 -27.65 -6.28 27.19
N THR A 865 -27.49 -7.58 27.48
CA THR A 865 -27.46 -8.75 26.60
C THR A 865 -28.75 -8.99 25.79
N TYR A 866 -28.63 -9.56 24.58
CA TYR A 866 -29.72 -10.22 23.87
C TYR A 866 -29.48 -11.73 23.79
N ASP A 867 -30.43 -12.47 24.34
CA ASP A 867 -30.64 -13.90 24.22
C ASP A 867 -31.92 -14.10 23.40
N ALA A 868 -31.96 -15.10 22.52
CA ALA A 868 -33.15 -15.43 21.73
C ALA A 868 -33.38 -16.94 21.76
N SER A 869 -34.35 -17.32 22.57
CA SER A 869 -34.86 -18.66 22.80
C SER A 869 -35.78 -19.17 21.67
N GLU A 870 -35.61 -20.47 21.40
CA GLU A 870 -36.58 -21.54 21.11
C GLU A 870 -38.04 -21.24 20.68
N GLY A 871 -38.49 -22.04 19.72
CA GLY A 871 -39.88 -22.38 19.48
C GLY A 871 -40.04 -23.89 19.28
N GLU A 872 -40.78 -24.53 20.18
CA GLU A 872 -41.09 -25.96 20.28
C GLU A 872 -41.97 -26.49 19.13
N ARG A 873 -41.87 -27.80 18.85
CA ARG A 873 -42.99 -28.67 18.46
C ARG A 873 -42.68 -30.14 18.77
N GLU A 874 -43.51 -30.72 19.63
CA GLU A 874 -43.56 -32.14 19.99
C GLU A 874 -44.11 -33.04 18.85
N SER A 875 -43.62 -34.29 18.78
CA SER A 875 -44.49 -35.47 18.56
C SER A 875 -43.77 -36.77 18.97
N GLU A 876 -44.55 -37.68 19.54
CA GLU A 876 -44.19 -38.89 20.28
C GLU A 876 -43.88 -40.16 19.43
N GLN A 877 -43.33 -41.16 20.16
CA GLN A 877 -43.52 -42.63 20.04
C GLN A 877 -42.70 -43.45 19.00
N GLY A 878 -42.03 -44.51 19.50
CA GLY A 878 -41.60 -45.66 18.69
C GLY A 878 -40.44 -46.50 19.25
N SER A 879 -40.76 -47.56 19.97
CA SER A 879 -39.91 -48.63 20.53
C SER A 879 -39.07 -49.46 19.52
N ALA A 880 -37.93 -50.03 19.97
CA ALA A 880 -37.62 -51.48 20.00
C ALA A 880 -36.12 -51.87 19.79
N ASN A 881 -35.51 -52.40 20.85
CA ASN A 881 -34.87 -53.73 20.99
C ASN A 881 -33.70 -54.25 20.10
N VAL A 882 -32.63 -54.66 20.82
CA VAL A 882 -32.06 -56.05 20.93
C VAL A 882 -30.72 -56.41 20.22
N VAL A 883 -29.70 -56.68 21.08
CA VAL A 883 -28.76 -57.87 21.18
C VAL A 883 -27.84 -58.18 19.97
N GLY A 884 -26.58 -58.66 20.09
CA GLY A 884 -25.76 -59.23 21.17
C GLY A 884 -24.28 -59.31 20.71
N ALA A 885 -23.28 -59.30 21.60
CA ALA A 885 -22.76 -60.41 22.43
C ALA A 885 -21.74 -61.36 21.74
N ARG A 886 -20.47 -61.15 22.12
CA ARG A 886 -19.46 -62.12 22.63
C ARG A 886 -18.70 -63.12 21.74
N THR A 887 -17.49 -63.40 22.27
CA THR A 887 -16.53 -64.52 22.12
C THR A 887 -15.38 -64.26 21.14
N GLY A 888 -14.09 -64.51 21.43
CA GLY A 888 -13.42 -65.11 22.58
C GLY A 888 -12.17 -65.89 22.13
N ASP A 889 -11.01 -65.51 22.67
CA ASP A 889 -9.79 -66.28 22.96
C ASP A 889 -8.96 -67.09 21.94
N GLY A 890 -7.63 -67.04 22.15
CA GLY A 890 -6.64 -68.12 21.92
C GLY A 890 -5.56 -67.80 20.87
N SER A 891 -4.34 -67.39 21.23
CA SER A 891 -3.13 -68.23 21.50
C SER A 891 -2.68 -69.05 20.26
N SER A 892 -1.42 -69.19 19.82
CA SER A 892 -0.06 -68.99 20.35
C SER A 892 1.00 -69.44 19.30
N VAL A 893 2.30 -69.11 19.53
CA VAL A 893 3.55 -69.78 19.04
C VAL A 893 3.95 -69.57 17.55
N ARG A 894 5.20 -69.56 17.04
CA ARG A 894 6.63 -69.26 17.39
C ARG A 894 7.48 -69.94 16.28
N GLY A 895 8.59 -69.35 15.82
CA GLY A 895 9.65 -69.99 15.00
C GLY A 895 9.96 -69.23 13.69
N GLU A 896 11.03 -68.44 13.56
CA GLU A 896 12.49 -68.71 13.40
C GLU A 896 12.94 -69.27 12.02
N ASP A 897 13.78 -68.46 11.37
CA ASP A 897 14.89 -68.69 10.40
C ASP A 897 14.68 -69.32 9.01
N ALA A 898 14.98 -68.55 7.94
CA ALA A 898 16.25 -68.64 7.17
C ALA A 898 16.19 -68.08 5.72
N SER A 899 17.21 -67.29 5.39
CA SER A 899 17.95 -67.14 4.10
C SER A 899 17.33 -66.58 2.81
N GLU A 900 17.93 -65.45 2.41
CA GLU A 900 18.25 -64.86 1.10
C GLU A 900 18.00 -65.66 -0.21
N HIS A 901 17.37 -65.03 -1.21
CA HIS A 901 18.02 -64.59 -2.47
C HIS A 901 17.08 -63.79 -3.41
N SER A 902 17.59 -62.62 -3.84
CA SER A 902 17.42 -61.90 -5.12
C SER A 902 16.08 -61.32 -5.62
N ALA A 903 16.12 -59.99 -5.70
CA ALA A 903 15.82 -59.12 -6.85
C ALA A 903 14.36 -58.83 -7.27
N GLY A 904 14.06 -57.53 -7.43
CA GLY A 904 13.07 -57.01 -8.38
C GLY A 904 12.08 -56.00 -7.81
N ASP A 905 12.30 -54.73 -8.14
CA ASP A 905 11.41 -53.56 -8.14
C ASP A 905 9.92 -53.76 -7.79
N ALA A 906 9.42 -52.96 -6.84
CA ALA A 906 8.15 -52.21 -6.99
C ALA A 906 7.99 -51.15 -5.88
N ALA A 907 7.68 -49.95 -6.33
CA ALA A 907 7.60 -48.71 -5.59
C ALA A 907 6.33 -48.52 -4.73
N SER A 908 6.36 -47.42 -3.97
CA SER A 908 5.25 -46.56 -3.51
C SER A 908 4.59 -46.87 -2.16
N ALA A 909 5.00 -46.07 -1.14
CA ALA A 909 4.14 -45.62 -0.06
C ALA A 909 4.83 -44.46 0.71
N ARG A 910 4.42 -43.20 0.47
CA ARG A 910 5.01 -41.97 1.05
C ARG A 910 4.20 -41.47 2.26
N PRO A 911 4.86 -41.10 3.38
CA PRO A 911 4.38 -40.15 4.39
C PRO A 911 5.05 -38.79 4.22
N GLY A 912 4.35 -37.69 4.48
CA GLY A 912 4.99 -36.40 4.77
C GLY A 912 5.06 -36.09 6.27
N ASP A 913 5.90 -35.14 6.64
CA ASP A 913 5.79 -34.25 7.82
C ASP A 913 6.91 -33.21 7.83
N GLY A 914 6.53 -31.94 8.00
CA GLY A 914 7.32 -30.83 8.53
C GLY A 914 8.67 -30.50 7.86
N ASN A 915 8.71 -29.42 7.09
CA ASN A 915 9.89 -28.87 6.41
C ASN A 915 11.18 -28.91 7.26
N SER A 916 11.97 -29.95 7.00
CA SER A 916 13.43 -29.97 6.96
C SER A 916 13.84 -31.35 6.43
N ALA A 917 14.45 -31.34 5.24
CA ALA A 917 15.03 -32.45 4.46
C ALA A 917 14.12 -33.20 3.46
N LEU A 918 14.37 -32.87 2.19
CA LEU A 918 13.95 -33.49 0.93
C LEU A 918 14.46 -34.94 0.78
N GLN A 919 13.74 -35.76 0.01
CA GLN A 919 14.03 -37.17 -0.27
C GLN A 919 15.36 -37.37 -1.02
N GLU A 920 16.27 -38.17 -0.45
CA GLU A 920 17.35 -38.85 -1.15
C GLU A 920 16.76 -40.02 -1.98
N GLY A 921 16.96 -39.94 -3.29
CA GLY A 921 16.50 -40.94 -4.26
C GLY A 921 16.23 -40.31 -5.63
N ALA A 922 17.28 -39.77 -6.26
CA ALA A 922 17.35 -39.15 -7.59
C ALA A 922 16.61 -37.81 -7.80
N SER A 923 17.39 -36.80 -8.21
CA SER A 923 17.06 -35.38 -8.45
C SER A 923 16.88 -34.51 -7.18
N GLY A 924 17.96 -33.85 -6.77
CA GLY A 924 17.89 -32.75 -5.80
C GLY A 924 16.97 -31.65 -6.34
N ARG A 925 15.85 -31.41 -5.66
CA ARG A 925 14.95 -30.30 -6.01
C ARG A 925 15.49 -29.03 -5.41
N ARG A 926 15.91 -28.10 -6.28
CA ARG A 926 16.22 -26.70 -5.94
C ARG A 926 14.94 -25.87 -6.07
N VAL A 927 14.79 -24.86 -5.21
CA VAL A 927 13.79 -23.80 -5.42
C VAL A 927 14.46 -22.77 -6.32
N VAL A 928 13.94 -22.63 -7.54
CA VAL A 928 14.33 -21.60 -8.53
C VAL A 928 13.16 -20.64 -8.67
#